data_AF-A0A7X0RR02-F1
#
_entry.id   AF-A0A7X0RR02-F1
#
_cell.length_a   1.000
_cell.length_b   1.000
_cell.length_c   1.000
_cell.angle_alpha   90.00
_cell.angle_beta   90.00
_cell.angle_gamma   90.00
#
_symmetry.space_group_name_H-M   'P 1'
#
loop_
_entity.id
_entity.type
_entity.pdbx_description
1 polymer ?
#
loop_
_entity_poly.entity_id
_entity_poly.type
_entity_poly.pdbx_seq_one_letter_code
_entity_poly.pdbx_strand_id
1 'polypeptide(L)'
;MKGTGTANNPYVIESADHMYSIMLVQSAYMLKSYYVLGANIDISSLNWKPFGKRGAEFTGSFDGNGYTITGLKVNKPSDQYVGFFGRIKDATLKNIVLTNVSVNGSGYTGGLAGATENSTIENCSVSGNVSSTDKVVGGLVGYNGGKIVGSFSTGTVTGNHHVGGLVGELHTDPDIGPASIESSYSLSDVSSSLNTDGNYIGGLVGSSLQGTVKTSYAAGRVTGNLDTSGGLFGTGGSKLGYRDTFVNNVWNKESTGQAKGIGSPYEGGPDPAGNKGLTSAEMRQTAGYPGWDFKNEWILSEDADHPILRKQLATMKVQSIHAIPQHLNLLANRTVSLSVYASFDDSHTYNITGLADDQGQPQGLFQQEKQAEQYLVTAGSQPGSGSILISYRGETTSVPVIVSGVPLLANVRSSPSQVSEDARYESEIQLRIQDGKGQPYPFLEVSLDQGNGDTDIDPPNRMTDENGEASFTVKSPKVGRIAYKVMATAYHLEMGEIAVDFLPGKVSSARTSIEPKSQIVVLDGEAQGVITVALRDSLNTPLAGHRLELVRADGAPIDPNVVSVTDEEGQAEFTVTNSTAETVSYQVLDLDDQVEAGEAEITFVANTVDRSKSTFQALPSMVVADDATEAVLTLVLKNAADLPIAGRQVDLYLGGTDGPVIGSGTTDAAGKAAFKAKSATIGTNLYTAVAKVGDEAELFTVTVDFVADEIDLGASRYAVSADEARADGSESVNVLVVLKDKLGNPVKGGRVELGQTGESLISPQSVLTDESGEARFSIASHAVETVSYTVITPKGALGNAFQIRFADFFRDAIRVESESYRLKVGDASDVMVYADYKSREKEVSKLVDWRSSDSSVAGLQDGKIVAVGVGSARITISYLGIEKEISVTVTPKEDGGNPDPGPGPDPTPSPTPGPTPNPTPSPTPNPGTGSGPGPGSGPVPNPSPSPGQNPDNGEKDGDNGGNRPGTQPERPPIAFTDIGQHWAKEPIEKATKNGIAFGYPDRTFKPDRSITRAEFTAMLVRALGLKGVGGTVPALSDWGELKDWSREGISAAWQAGIVSGYGDGGFHPDADITRVEMAVMIVRALGSGSRSSEKASFADEAAIPAWARDDVAIARELGIVQGRGNDRFDPLAKATRAESVAILMKLLDYLTSSQFAVP
;
A
#
# COMPACT_ATOMS: atom_id res chain seq x y z
N MET A 1 -29.14 -49.01 -2.19
CA MET A 1 -30.28 -48.09 -2.03
C MET A 1 -31.57 -48.89 -2.09
N LYS A 2 -32.54 -48.55 -1.24
CA LYS A 2 -33.92 -49.08 -1.32
C LYS A 2 -34.74 -48.21 -2.29
N GLY A 3 -35.92 -48.68 -2.71
CA GLY A 3 -36.84 -47.92 -3.58
C GLY A 3 -36.60 -48.09 -5.08
N THR A 4 -37.37 -47.36 -5.89
CA THR A 4 -37.35 -47.45 -7.38
C THR A 4 -37.11 -46.10 -8.06
N GLY A 5 -36.67 -45.07 -7.33
CA GLY A 5 -36.38 -43.75 -7.90
C GLY A 5 -37.60 -42.99 -8.42
N THR A 6 -38.83 -43.36 -8.03
CA THR A 6 -40.06 -42.69 -8.46
C THR A 6 -40.64 -41.83 -7.34
N ALA A 7 -41.50 -40.85 -7.66
CA ALA A 7 -42.06 -39.93 -6.67
C ALA A 7 -42.72 -40.62 -5.45
N ASN A 8 -43.40 -41.75 -5.68
CA ASN A 8 -44.06 -42.53 -4.62
C ASN A 8 -43.14 -43.58 -3.96
N ASN A 9 -41.92 -43.78 -4.47
CA ASN A 9 -40.97 -44.78 -3.99
C ASN A 9 -39.52 -44.34 -4.33
N PRO A 10 -39.03 -43.24 -3.72
CA PRO A 10 -37.72 -42.66 -4.01
C PRO A 10 -36.57 -43.59 -3.63
N TYR A 11 -35.38 -43.36 -4.21
CA TYR A 11 -34.17 -44.04 -3.79
C TYR A 11 -33.71 -43.55 -2.41
N VAL A 12 -33.64 -44.47 -1.45
CA VAL A 12 -33.18 -44.16 -0.08
C VAL A 12 -31.65 -44.24 -0.01
N ILE A 13 -31.03 -43.12 0.36
CA ILE A 13 -29.59 -42.95 0.57
C ILE A 13 -29.32 -43.07 2.07
N GLU A 14 -28.44 -44.01 2.45
CA GLU A 14 -28.25 -44.45 3.84
C GLU A 14 -26.76 -44.58 4.20
N SER A 15 -25.85 -44.29 3.25
CA SER A 15 -24.41 -44.40 3.41
C SER A 15 -23.65 -43.58 2.36
N ALA A 16 -22.35 -43.34 2.62
CA ALA A 16 -21.44 -42.73 1.66
C ALA A 16 -21.35 -43.54 0.35
N ASP A 17 -21.40 -44.88 0.42
CA ASP A 17 -21.35 -45.75 -0.76
C ASP A 17 -22.60 -45.61 -1.66
N HIS A 18 -23.78 -45.38 -1.07
CA HIS A 18 -24.97 -45.03 -1.86
C HIS A 18 -24.74 -43.69 -2.58
N MET A 19 -24.14 -42.70 -1.92
CA MET A 19 -23.85 -41.39 -2.50
C MET A 19 -22.77 -41.47 -3.61
N TYR A 20 -21.70 -42.23 -3.39
CA TYR A 20 -20.67 -42.51 -4.39
C TYR A 20 -21.26 -43.21 -5.62
N SER A 21 -22.20 -44.15 -5.41
CA SER A 21 -22.86 -44.88 -6.49
C SER A 21 -23.68 -43.95 -7.42
N ILE A 22 -24.44 -42.99 -6.87
CA ILE A 22 -25.20 -42.04 -7.70
C ILE A 22 -24.26 -41.06 -8.42
N MET A 23 -23.22 -40.59 -7.73
CA MET A 23 -22.19 -39.67 -8.23
C MET A 23 -21.38 -40.28 -9.39
N LEU A 24 -21.11 -41.59 -9.34
CA LEU A 24 -20.35 -42.31 -10.37
C LEU A 24 -21.19 -42.65 -11.61
N VAL A 25 -22.45 -43.07 -11.42
CA VAL A 25 -23.27 -43.64 -12.52
C VAL A 25 -23.91 -42.56 -13.40
N GLN A 26 -24.48 -41.49 -12.80
CA GLN A 26 -25.15 -40.35 -13.47
C GLN A 26 -25.88 -40.65 -14.80
N SER A 27 -26.61 -41.79 -14.87
CA SER A 27 -27.31 -42.15 -16.10
C SER A 27 -28.53 -41.25 -16.34
N ALA A 28 -29.02 -41.19 -17.58
CA ALA A 28 -30.22 -40.42 -17.93
C ALA A 28 -31.51 -40.88 -17.21
N TYR A 29 -31.48 -42.02 -16.50
CA TYR A 29 -32.52 -42.45 -15.57
C TYR A 29 -32.26 -41.95 -14.15
N MET A 30 -31.02 -42.09 -13.65
CA MET A 30 -30.62 -41.61 -12.32
C MET A 30 -30.77 -40.09 -12.19
N LEU A 31 -30.43 -39.33 -13.24
CA LEU A 31 -30.59 -37.87 -13.29
C LEU A 31 -32.07 -37.40 -13.30
N LYS A 32 -33.03 -38.32 -13.47
CA LYS A 32 -34.48 -38.04 -13.41
C LYS A 32 -35.17 -38.72 -12.23
N SER A 33 -34.39 -39.41 -11.38
CA SER A 33 -34.92 -40.17 -10.25
C SER A 33 -35.17 -39.29 -9.03
N TYR A 34 -36.06 -39.76 -8.18
CA TYR A 34 -36.38 -39.16 -6.88
C TYR A 34 -35.50 -39.81 -5.81
N TYR A 35 -34.90 -38.99 -4.93
CA TYR A 35 -33.98 -39.40 -3.87
C TYR A 35 -34.45 -38.86 -2.51
N VAL A 36 -34.18 -39.64 -1.46
CA VAL A 36 -34.45 -39.25 -0.07
C VAL A 36 -33.31 -39.73 0.83
N LEU A 37 -32.87 -38.91 1.79
CA LEU A 37 -31.94 -39.37 2.83
C LEU A 37 -32.68 -40.18 3.90
N GLY A 38 -32.02 -41.25 4.37
CA GLY A 38 -32.44 -42.06 5.52
C GLY A 38 -31.40 -42.09 6.66
N ALA A 39 -30.31 -41.34 6.53
CA ALA A 39 -29.25 -41.18 7.51
C ALA A 39 -28.43 -39.91 7.23
N ASN A 40 -27.71 -39.40 8.23
CA ASN A 40 -26.67 -38.39 8.03
C ASN A 40 -25.48 -39.01 7.26
N ILE A 41 -24.94 -38.30 6.26
CA ILE A 41 -23.93 -38.84 5.33
C ILE A 41 -22.64 -38.01 5.38
N ASP A 42 -21.54 -38.61 5.82
CA ASP A 42 -20.19 -38.05 5.62
C ASP A 42 -19.69 -38.42 4.20
N ILE A 43 -19.32 -37.41 3.41
CA ILE A 43 -18.72 -37.57 2.08
C ILE A 43 -17.28 -37.02 2.01
N SER A 44 -16.65 -36.71 3.14
CA SER A 44 -15.31 -36.13 3.23
C SER A 44 -14.18 -36.98 2.64
N SER A 45 -14.43 -38.27 2.45
CA SER A 45 -13.56 -39.26 1.80
C SER A 45 -13.79 -39.39 0.28
N LEU A 46 -14.87 -38.80 -0.26
CA LEU A 46 -15.23 -38.90 -1.67
C LEU A 46 -14.64 -37.72 -2.46
N ASN A 47 -13.97 -38.03 -3.57
CA ASN A 47 -13.60 -37.02 -4.57
C ASN A 47 -14.85 -36.62 -5.37
N TRP A 48 -15.58 -35.63 -4.86
CA TRP A 48 -16.92 -35.32 -5.33
C TRP A 48 -16.95 -34.81 -6.77
N LYS A 49 -17.91 -35.32 -7.55
CA LYS A 49 -18.24 -34.84 -8.89
C LYS A 49 -19.65 -34.27 -8.86
N PRO A 50 -19.87 -33.00 -9.26
CA PRO A 50 -21.20 -32.40 -9.27
C PRO A 50 -22.24 -33.29 -9.95
N PHE A 51 -23.42 -33.43 -9.35
CA PHE A 51 -24.51 -34.24 -9.89
C PHE A 51 -25.32 -33.41 -10.90
N GLY A 52 -25.43 -33.90 -12.13
CA GLY A 52 -26.01 -33.15 -13.24
C GLY A 52 -25.08 -32.08 -13.81
N LYS A 53 -25.08 -31.91 -15.13
CA LYS A 53 -24.19 -31.00 -15.89
C LYS A 53 -24.89 -30.43 -17.12
N ARG A 54 -24.25 -29.50 -17.82
CA ARG A 54 -24.76 -28.98 -19.11
C ARG A 54 -24.98 -30.11 -20.14
N GLY A 55 -26.20 -30.23 -20.65
CA GLY A 55 -26.63 -31.29 -21.59
C GLY A 55 -26.90 -32.65 -20.94
N ALA A 56 -26.86 -32.73 -19.60
CA ALA A 56 -27.26 -33.88 -18.79
C ALA A 56 -27.61 -33.38 -17.37
N GLU A 57 -28.56 -32.45 -17.31
CA GLU A 57 -29.03 -31.78 -16.11
C GLU A 57 -29.72 -32.77 -15.15
N PHE A 58 -29.67 -32.49 -13.85
CA PHE A 58 -30.54 -33.19 -12.90
C PHE A 58 -31.96 -32.62 -12.98
N THR A 59 -32.95 -33.48 -13.27
CA THR A 59 -34.37 -33.13 -13.42
C THR A 59 -35.29 -34.01 -12.55
N GLY A 60 -34.75 -34.53 -11.45
CA GLY A 60 -35.48 -35.32 -10.47
C GLY A 60 -35.87 -34.52 -9.23
N SER A 61 -36.01 -35.20 -8.10
CA SER A 61 -36.09 -34.54 -6.79
C SER A 61 -35.08 -35.15 -5.82
N PHE A 62 -34.57 -34.33 -4.91
CA PHE A 62 -33.69 -34.75 -3.83
C PHE A 62 -34.21 -34.14 -2.53
N ASP A 63 -34.58 -34.99 -1.58
CA ASP A 63 -35.07 -34.59 -0.27
C ASP A 63 -34.05 -34.96 0.81
N GLY A 64 -33.52 -33.95 1.50
CA GLY A 64 -32.64 -34.13 2.65
C GLY A 64 -33.35 -34.74 3.87
N ASN A 65 -34.69 -34.65 3.93
CA ASN A 65 -35.53 -35.37 4.91
C ASN A 65 -35.10 -35.15 6.38
N GLY A 66 -34.52 -33.99 6.69
CA GLY A 66 -34.01 -33.63 8.01
C GLY A 66 -32.58 -34.11 8.32
N TYR A 67 -31.96 -34.91 7.45
CA TYR A 67 -30.59 -35.41 7.60
C TYR A 67 -29.55 -34.47 6.97
N THR A 68 -28.32 -34.52 7.51
CA THR A 68 -27.19 -33.72 7.03
C THR A 68 -26.31 -34.49 6.04
N ILE A 69 -25.63 -33.75 5.15
CA ILE A 69 -24.50 -34.24 4.36
C ILE A 69 -23.29 -33.38 4.73
N THR A 70 -22.17 -34.00 5.12
CA THR A 70 -21.00 -33.27 5.62
C THR A 70 -19.72 -33.55 4.85
N GLY A 71 -18.83 -32.55 4.80
CA GLY A 71 -17.47 -32.70 4.27
C GLY A 71 -17.34 -32.59 2.74
N LEU A 72 -18.31 -31.95 2.06
CA LEU A 72 -18.28 -31.74 0.61
C LEU A 72 -17.00 -31.01 0.18
N LYS A 73 -16.13 -31.67 -0.59
CA LYS A 73 -14.89 -31.09 -1.13
C LYS A 73 -14.86 -31.17 -2.65
N VAL A 74 -14.79 -30.00 -3.30
CA VAL A 74 -14.66 -29.87 -4.75
C VAL A 74 -13.62 -28.80 -5.06
N ASN A 75 -12.45 -29.17 -5.61
CA ASN A 75 -11.44 -28.20 -6.02
C ASN A 75 -11.25 -28.24 -7.54
N LYS A 76 -11.97 -27.36 -8.25
CA LYS A 76 -12.06 -27.30 -9.72
C LYS A 76 -11.97 -25.86 -10.25
N PRO A 77 -10.88 -25.12 -10.01
CA PRO A 77 -10.72 -23.70 -10.39
C PRO A 77 -10.77 -23.41 -11.91
N SER A 78 -10.83 -24.44 -12.75
CA SER A 78 -11.05 -24.37 -14.20
C SER A 78 -12.52 -24.56 -14.61
N ASP A 79 -13.31 -25.31 -13.84
CA ASP A 79 -14.58 -25.85 -14.30
C ASP A 79 -15.75 -24.91 -13.94
N GLN A 80 -16.73 -24.81 -14.84
CA GLN A 80 -17.98 -24.08 -14.59
C GLN A 80 -19.09 -25.03 -14.14
N TYR A 81 -20.12 -24.47 -13.47
CA TYR A 81 -21.25 -25.21 -12.92
C TYR A 81 -20.81 -26.19 -11.81
N VAL A 82 -20.26 -25.64 -10.73
CA VAL A 82 -19.59 -26.39 -9.65
C VAL A 82 -20.39 -26.27 -8.35
N GLY A 83 -20.61 -27.40 -7.68
CA GLY A 83 -21.36 -27.52 -6.43
C GLY A 83 -21.64 -28.98 -6.06
N PHE A 84 -22.53 -29.23 -5.10
CA PHE A 84 -23.06 -30.59 -4.89
C PHE A 84 -23.80 -31.08 -6.16
N PHE A 85 -24.70 -30.25 -6.68
CA PHE A 85 -25.25 -30.35 -8.04
C PHE A 85 -24.49 -29.40 -8.99
N GLY A 86 -24.27 -29.80 -10.24
CA GLY A 86 -23.64 -28.94 -11.23
C GLY A 86 -24.68 -28.05 -11.92
N ARG A 87 -25.60 -28.68 -12.65
CA ARG A 87 -26.82 -28.04 -13.16
C ARG A 87 -28.07 -28.84 -12.80
N ILE A 88 -29.08 -28.14 -12.32
CA ILE A 88 -30.44 -28.65 -12.12
C ILE A 88 -31.42 -27.95 -13.09
N LYS A 89 -32.37 -28.70 -13.63
CA LYS A 89 -33.43 -28.18 -14.51
C LYS A 89 -34.77 -28.87 -14.20
N ASP A 90 -35.87 -28.11 -14.12
CA ASP A 90 -37.21 -28.62 -13.81
C ASP A 90 -37.26 -29.48 -12.52
N ALA A 91 -36.35 -29.23 -11.57
CA ALA A 91 -36.05 -30.10 -10.44
C ALA A 91 -36.58 -29.55 -9.11
N THR A 92 -36.69 -30.42 -8.10
CA THR A 92 -37.03 -30.01 -6.72
C THR A 92 -35.99 -30.51 -5.73
N LEU A 93 -35.15 -29.60 -5.23
CA LEU A 93 -34.27 -29.84 -4.08
C LEU A 93 -34.98 -29.34 -2.82
N LYS A 94 -35.05 -30.16 -1.76
CA LYS A 94 -35.66 -29.71 -0.50
C LYS A 94 -35.02 -30.29 0.76
N ASN A 95 -35.04 -29.52 1.83
CA ASN A 95 -34.58 -29.91 3.17
C ASN A 95 -33.11 -30.39 3.24
N ILE A 96 -32.27 -29.99 2.27
CA ILE A 96 -30.87 -30.45 2.16
C ILE A 96 -29.97 -29.58 3.04
N VAL A 97 -29.31 -30.17 4.03
CA VAL A 97 -28.37 -29.47 4.92
C VAL A 97 -26.94 -29.91 4.59
N LEU A 98 -26.14 -29.01 3.98
CA LEU A 98 -24.73 -29.25 3.67
C LEU A 98 -23.83 -28.56 4.70
N THR A 99 -22.94 -29.30 5.38
CA THR A 99 -21.99 -28.75 6.37
C THR A 99 -20.54 -29.08 6.03
N ASN A 100 -19.60 -28.29 6.56
CA ASN A 100 -18.16 -28.45 6.29
C ASN A 100 -17.86 -28.47 4.77
N VAL A 101 -18.46 -27.51 4.06
CA VAL A 101 -18.34 -27.38 2.60
C VAL A 101 -17.03 -26.67 2.24
N SER A 102 -16.37 -27.15 1.19
CA SER A 102 -15.22 -26.51 0.56
C SER A 102 -15.32 -26.71 -0.95
N VAL A 103 -15.84 -25.69 -1.66
CA VAL A 103 -16.09 -25.71 -3.10
C VAL A 103 -15.32 -24.57 -3.76
N ASN A 104 -14.50 -24.89 -4.76
CA ASN A 104 -13.73 -23.96 -5.56
C ASN A 104 -13.99 -24.22 -7.06
N GLY A 105 -14.48 -23.24 -7.80
CA GLY A 105 -14.84 -23.34 -9.23
C GLY A 105 -14.23 -22.22 -10.09
N SER A 106 -14.55 -22.17 -11.39
CA SER A 106 -14.27 -20.98 -12.22
C SER A 106 -15.46 -20.02 -12.28
N GLY A 107 -16.65 -20.50 -12.64
CA GLY A 107 -17.86 -19.67 -12.65
C GLY A 107 -19.16 -20.46 -12.63
N TYR A 108 -20.22 -19.82 -12.15
CA TYR A 108 -21.47 -20.50 -11.76
C TYR A 108 -21.17 -21.55 -10.69
N THR A 109 -20.61 -21.06 -9.57
CA THR A 109 -20.16 -21.87 -8.45
C THR A 109 -21.06 -21.65 -7.24
N GLY A 110 -21.57 -22.71 -6.64
CA GLY A 110 -22.36 -22.62 -5.40
C GLY A 110 -22.27 -23.87 -4.56
N GLY A 111 -22.39 -23.76 -3.24
CA GLY A 111 -22.22 -24.91 -2.35
C GLY A 111 -23.22 -26.04 -2.64
N LEU A 112 -24.49 -25.69 -2.88
CA LEU A 112 -25.54 -26.64 -3.25
C LEU A 112 -25.63 -26.84 -4.76
N ALA A 113 -25.70 -25.76 -5.55
CA ALA A 113 -25.88 -25.85 -7.00
C ALA A 113 -25.06 -24.82 -7.78
N GLY A 114 -24.39 -25.26 -8.84
CA GLY A 114 -23.69 -24.36 -9.76
C GLY A 114 -24.65 -23.44 -10.53
N ALA A 115 -25.67 -24.03 -11.18
CA ALA A 115 -26.79 -23.27 -11.76
C ALA A 115 -28.15 -24.00 -11.68
N THR A 116 -29.23 -23.21 -11.62
CA THR A 116 -30.64 -23.68 -11.62
C THR A 116 -31.41 -23.14 -12.83
N GLU A 117 -32.41 -23.90 -13.26
CA GLU A 117 -33.30 -23.54 -14.38
C GLU A 117 -34.71 -24.12 -14.11
N ASN A 118 -35.74 -23.29 -14.03
CA ASN A 118 -37.13 -23.69 -13.69
C ASN A 118 -37.26 -24.59 -12.44
N SER A 119 -36.32 -24.50 -11.51
CA SER A 119 -36.17 -25.45 -10.41
C SER A 119 -36.54 -24.82 -9.07
N THR A 120 -37.03 -25.63 -8.14
CA THR A 120 -37.33 -25.20 -6.77
C THR A 120 -36.26 -25.70 -5.80
N ILE A 121 -35.76 -24.79 -4.97
CA ILE A 121 -34.90 -25.08 -3.82
C ILE A 121 -35.64 -24.61 -2.56
N GLU A 122 -36.02 -25.53 -1.69
CA GLU A 122 -36.84 -25.25 -0.51
C GLU A 122 -36.15 -25.72 0.78
N ASN A 123 -36.02 -24.86 1.80
CA ASN A 123 -35.48 -25.21 3.12
C ASN A 123 -34.07 -25.83 3.08
N CYS A 124 -33.22 -25.39 2.15
CA CYS A 124 -31.86 -25.93 1.97
C CYS A 124 -30.79 -25.02 2.58
N SER A 125 -29.65 -25.58 2.96
CA SER A 125 -28.56 -24.82 3.56
C SER A 125 -27.15 -25.28 3.17
N VAL A 126 -26.22 -24.32 3.23
CA VAL A 126 -24.78 -24.54 3.09
C VAL A 126 -24.06 -23.86 4.24
N SER A 127 -23.15 -24.58 4.90
CA SER A 127 -22.16 -24.03 5.82
C SER A 127 -20.75 -24.41 5.38
N GLY A 128 -19.93 -23.42 5.04
CA GLY A 128 -18.53 -23.62 4.65
C GLY A 128 -18.00 -22.54 3.70
N ASN A 129 -16.96 -22.90 2.93
CA ASN A 129 -16.24 -21.98 2.06
C ASN A 129 -16.57 -22.26 0.58
N VAL A 130 -16.97 -21.23 -0.16
CA VAL A 130 -17.32 -21.30 -1.59
C VAL A 130 -16.56 -20.22 -2.36
N SER A 131 -15.62 -20.62 -3.21
CA SER A 131 -14.76 -19.70 -3.98
C SER A 131 -14.88 -19.88 -5.50
N SER A 132 -14.65 -18.83 -6.28
CA SER A 132 -14.68 -18.91 -7.75
C SER A 132 -13.69 -17.95 -8.42
N THR A 133 -12.91 -18.46 -9.38
CA THR A 133 -11.76 -17.74 -9.98
C THR A 133 -12.11 -16.78 -11.13
N ASP A 134 -13.31 -16.86 -11.71
CA ASP A 134 -13.77 -16.07 -12.86
C ASP A 134 -15.10 -15.35 -12.53
N LYS A 135 -16.27 -15.90 -12.87
CA LYS A 135 -17.49 -15.08 -13.02
C LYS A 135 -18.34 -14.93 -11.76
N VAL A 136 -19.06 -16.00 -11.42
CA VAL A 136 -20.24 -15.94 -10.56
C VAL A 136 -20.12 -16.95 -9.43
N VAL A 137 -20.29 -16.49 -8.19
CA VAL A 137 -20.27 -17.32 -6.99
C VAL A 137 -21.37 -16.93 -6.01
N GLY A 138 -22.04 -17.93 -5.43
CA GLY A 138 -22.91 -17.70 -4.28
C GLY A 138 -22.86 -18.84 -3.27
N GLY A 139 -23.04 -18.54 -1.98
CA GLY A 139 -22.88 -19.54 -0.91
C GLY A 139 -23.78 -20.77 -1.11
N LEU A 140 -25.04 -20.56 -1.48
CA LEU A 140 -25.97 -21.65 -1.82
C LEU A 140 -25.95 -21.97 -3.32
N VAL A 141 -26.08 -20.95 -4.18
CA VAL A 141 -26.25 -21.11 -5.63
C VAL A 141 -25.37 -20.14 -6.41
N GLY A 142 -24.69 -20.61 -7.45
CA GLY A 142 -23.97 -19.74 -8.40
C GLY A 142 -24.94 -18.87 -9.21
N TYR A 143 -25.68 -19.49 -10.11
CA TYR A 143 -26.70 -18.83 -10.95
C TYR A 143 -28.10 -19.38 -10.67
N ASN A 144 -29.07 -18.52 -10.37
CA ASN A 144 -30.45 -18.91 -10.10
C ASN A 144 -31.42 -18.42 -11.18
N GLY A 145 -31.87 -19.35 -12.02
CA GLY A 145 -33.00 -19.21 -12.95
C GLY A 145 -34.24 -19.96 -12.46
N GLY A 146 -34.53 -19.88 -11.17
CA GLY A 146 -35.58 -20.66 -10.49
C GLY A 146 -36.02 -20.04 -9.16
N LYS A 147 -36.71 -20.83 -8.32
CA LYS A 147 -37.29 -20.37 -7.06
C LYS A 147 -36.53 -20.92 -5.85
N ILE A 148 -36.02 -20.03 -5.00
CA ILE A 148 -35.37 -20.33 -3.72
C ILE A 148 -36.30 -19.86 -2.59
N VAL A 149 -36.61 -20.74 -1.63
CA VAL A 149 -37.44 -20.43 -0.45
C VAL A 149 -36.83 -21.00 0.82
N GLY A 150 -36.91 -20.29 1.93
CA GLY A 150 -36.59 -20.83 3.25
C GLY A 150 -35.13 -21.27 3.40
N SER A 151 -34.23 -20.77 2.55
CA SER A 151 -32.89 -21.34 2.36
C SER A 151 -31.79 -20.35 2.77
N PHE A 152 -30.62 -20.86 3.17
CA PHE A 152 -29.58 -20.01 3.74
C PHE A 152 -28.14 -20.47 3.52
N SER A 153 -27.20 -19.56 3.75
CA SER A 153 -25.75 -19.81 3.68
C SER A 153 -25.00 -19.21 4.88
N THR A 154 -23.99 -19.93 5.39
CA THR A 154 -23.01 -19.45 6.38
C THR A 154 -21.59 -19.85 5.99
N GLY A 155 -20.59 -19.15 6.53
CA GLY A 155 -19.18 -19.36 6.23
C GLY A 155 -18.61 -18.25 5.35
N THR A 156 -17.87 -18.59 4.29
CA THR A 156 -17.20 -17.58 3.43
C THR A 156 -17.52 -17.77 1.95
N VAL A 157 -17.71 -16.65 1.24
CA VAL A 157 -17.95 -16.60 -0.20
C VAL A 157 -16.97 -15.64 -0.85
N THR A 158 -16.17 -16.13 -1.80
CA THR A 158 -15.09 -15.34 -2.44
C THR A 158 -15.13 -15.47 -3.95
N GLY A 159 -15.20 -14.35 -4.68
CA GLY A 159 -15.26 -14.37 -6.15
C GLY A 159 -14.55 -13.19 -6.80
N ASN A 160 -14.73 -13.04 -8.11
CA ASN A 160 -14.03 -12.02 -8.90
C ASN A 160 -14.93 -11.03 -9.66
N HIS A 161 -16.18 -11.40 -10.03
CA HIS A 161 -17.13 -10.45 -10.64
C HIS A 161 -18.47 -10.37 -9.88
N HIS A 162 -19.32 -11.40 -9.96
CA HIS A 162 -20.63 -11.43 -9.28
C HIS A 162 -20.52 -12.31 -8.02
N VAL A 163 -20.55 -11.68 -6.84
CA VAL A 163 -20.32 -12.36 -5.55
C VAL A 163 -21.50 -12.10 -4.61
N GLY A 164 -22.29 -13.14 -4.30
CA GLY A 164 -23.45 -13.01 -3.43
C GLY A 164 -23.40 -13.96 -2.24
N GLY A 165 -23.70 -13.50 -1.04
CA GLY A 165 -23.66 -14.37 0.14
C GLY A 165 -24.55 -15.62 0.01
N LEU A 166 -25.74 -15.50 -0.61
CA LEU A 166 -26.62 -16.63 -0.93
C LEU A 166 -26.56 -17.02 -2.41
N VAL A 167 -26.69 -16.06 -3.32
CA VAL A 167 -26.82 -16.27 -4.78
C VAL A 167 -25.89 -15.34 -5.56
N GLY A 168 -25.02 -15.88 -6.42
CA GLY A 168 -24.11 -15.04 -7.21
C GLY A 168 -24.85 -14.17 -8.23
N GLU A 169 -25.70 -14.79 -9.03
CA GLU A 169 -26.50 -14.12 -10.07
C GLU A 169 -27.95 -14.63 -10.07
N LEU A 170 -28.91 -13.72 -10.04
CA LEU A 170 -30.35 -13.99 -10.09
C LEU A 170 -30.91 -13.49 -11.43
N HIS A 171 -31.43 -14.39 -12.28
CA HIS A 171 -31.85 -14.02 -13.64
C HIS A 171 -33.18 -14.67 -14.04
N THR A 172 -34.14 -13.87 -14.49
CA THR A 172 -35.40 -14.37 -15.08
C THR A 172 -35.26 -14.50 -16.59
N ASP A 173 -35.28 -15.74 -17.09
CA ASP A 173 -35.46 -16.03 -18.51
C ASP A 173 -36.94 -15.83 -18.91
N PRO A 174 -37.27 -14.98 -19.89
CA PRO A 174 -38.64 -14.70 -20.32
C PRO A 174 -39.45 -15.92 -20.79
N ASP A 175 -38.80 -16.94 -21.35
CA ASP A 175 -39.47 -18.14 -21.88
C ASP A 175 -39.65 -19.24 -20.81
N ILE A 176 -39.04 -19.07 -19.63
CA ILE A 176 -39.01 -20.09 -18.56
C ILE A 176 -39.85 -19.66 -17.34
N GLY A 177 -39.71 -18.41 -16.89
CA GLY A 177 -40.48 -17.86 -15.76
C GLY A 177 -39.63 -17.11 -14.72
N PRO A 178 -40.29 -16.40 -13.79
CA PRO A 178 -39.61 -15.49 -12.86
C PRO A 178 -38.74 -16.22 -11.84
N ALA A 179 -37.46 -15.89 -11.82
CA ALA A 179 -36.54 -16.33 -10.78
C ALA A 179 -36.80 -15.53 -9.49
N SER A 180 -36.90 -16.23 -8.35
CA SER A 180 -37.16 -15.58 -7.06
C SER A 180 -36.40 -16.15 -5.88
N ILE A 181 -36.20 -15.29 -4.88
CA ILE A 181 -35.65 -15.60 -3.56
C ILE A 181 -36.68 -15.10 -2.54
N GLU A 182 -37.22 -16.00 -1.73
CA GLU A 182 -38.28 -15.69 -0.78
C GLU A 182 -37.89 -16.20 0.61
N SER A 183 -38.03 -15.36 1.63
CA SER A 183 -37.80 -15.72 3.03
C SER A 183 -36.54 -16.57 3.24
N SER A 184 -35.40 -16.02 2.80
CA SER A 184 -34.09 -16.69 2.72
C SER A 184 -32.99 -15.73 3.18
N TYR A 185 -31.80 -16.22 3.58
CA TYR A 185 -30.80 -15.32 4.18
C TYR A 185 -29.34 -15.75 4.06
N SER A 186 -28.43 -14.81 4.31
CA SER A 186 -26.98 -15.04 4.34
C SER A 186 -26.35 -14.50 5.62
N LEU A 187 -25.65 -15.37 6.34
CA LEU A 187 -24.67 -15.01 7.38
C LEU A 187 -23.24 -15.29 6.89
N SER A 188 -23.03 -15.34 5.57
CA SER A 188 -21.73 -15.63 4.97
C SER A 188 -20.93 -14.34 4.80
N ASP A 189 -19.64 -14.36 5.17
CA ASP A 189 -18.72 -13.28 4.84
C ASP A 189 -18.43 -13.30 3.33
N VAL A 190 -18.73 -12.20 2.65
CA VAL A 190 -18.68 -12.04 1.20
C VAL A 190 -17.50 -11.14 0.83
N SER A 191 -16.64 -11.59 -0.09
CA SER A 191 -15.47 -10.83 -0.52
C SER A 191 -15.18 -10.98 -2.02
N SER A 192 -14.61 -9.94 -2.62
CA SER A 192 -13.99 -10.04 -3.94
C SER A 192 -12.47 -10.12 -3.83
N SER A 193 -11.85 -11.02 -4.59
CA SER A 193 -10.39 -11.10 -4.75
C SER A 193 -9.85 -10.15 -5.83
N LEU A 194 -10.72 -9.43 -6.56
CA LEU A 194 -10.36 -8.34 -7.47
C LEU A 194 -11.04 -7.02 -7.09
N ASN A 195 -10.32 -5.92 -7.25
CA ASN A 195 -10.81 -4.55 -7.04
C ASN A 195 -10.89 -3.81 -8.39
N THR A 196 -11.79 -4.26 -9.26
CA THR A 196 -11.98 -3.72 -10.62
C THR A 196 -13.42 -3.23 -10.83
N ASP A 197 -13.60 -2.27 -11.73
CA ASP A 197 -14.93 -1.75 -12.09
C ASP A 197 -15.79 -2.86 -12.70
N GLY A 198 -17.02 -3.00 -12.19
CA GLY A 198 -17.97 -4.05 -12.59
C GLY A 198 -18.04 -5.26 -11.64
N ASN A 199 -17.26 -5.27 -10.55
CA ASN A 199 -17.32 -6.34 -9.54
C ASN A 199 -18.48 -6.06 -8.56
N TYR A 200 -19.61 -6.75 -8.73
CA TYR A 200 -20.83 -6.56 -7.96
C TYR A 200 -20.92 -7.55 -6.79
N ILE A 201 -20.92 -7.01 -5.57
CA ILE A 201 -20.77 -7.78 -4.33
C ILE A 201 -21.97 -7.49 -3.42
N GLY A 202 -22.76 -8.51 -3.09
CA GLY A 202 -23.95 -8.34 -2.24
C GLY A 202 -23.98 -9.30 -1.06
N GLY A 203 -24.37 -8.81 0.11
CA GLY A 203 -24.55 -9.64 1.31
C GLY A 203 -25.53 -10.80 1.10
N LEU A 204 -26.51 -10.66 0.20
CA LEU A 204 -27.46 -11.70 -0.21
C LEU A 204 -27.25 -12.14 -1.68
N VAL A 205 -27.22 -11.17 -2.62
CA VAL A 205 -27.17 -11.44 -4.07
C VAL A 205 -26.10 -10.59 -4.76
N GLY A 206 -25.21 -11.19 -5.56
CA GLY A 206 -24.18 -10.42 -6.28
C GLY A 206 -24.78 -9.51 -7.35
N SER A 207 -25.50 -10.09 -8.30
CA SER A 207 -26.15 -9.38 -9.41
C SER A 207 -27.59 -9.87 -9.62
N SER A 208 -28.53 -8.95 -9.87
CA SER A 208 -29.93 -9.26 -10.18
C SER A 208 -30.34 -8.71 -11.55
N LEU A 209 -31.04 -9.53 -12.32
CA LEU A 209 -31.54 -9.24 -13.65
C LEU A 209 -32.99 -9.77 -13.77
N GLN A 210 -33.96 -8.89 -13.50
CA GLN A 210 -35.40 -9.20 -13.48
C GLN A 210 -35.80 -10.21 -12.38
N GLY A 211 -35.06 -10.27 -11.28
CA GLY A 211 -35.32 -11.14 -10.14
C GLY A 211 -36.40 -10.57 -9.21
N THR A 212 -37.09 -11.46 -8.49
CA THR A 212 -37.94 -11.09 -7.34
C THR A 212 -37.29 -11.53 -6.04
N VAL A 213 -36.98 -10.60 -5.14
CA VAL A 213 -36.39 -10.91 -3.83
C VAL A 213 -37.27 -10.30 -2.74
N LYS A 214 -37.79 -11.13 -1.83
CA LYS A 214 -38.68 -10.66 -0.77
C LYS A 214 -38.41 -11.32 0.58
N THR A 215 -38.76 -10.58 1.65
CA THR A 215 -38.72 -11.04 3.06
C THR A 215 -37.39 -11.72 3.45
N SER A 216 -36.28 -11.30 2.83
CA SER A 216 -34.96 -11.95 2.93
C SER A 216 -33.93 -11.01 3.56
N TYR A 217 -32.83 -11.54 4.11
CA TYR A 217 -31.83 -10.71 4.79
C TYR A 217 -30.37 -11.13 4.66
N ALA A 218 -29.46 -10.20 4.95
CA ALA A 218 -28.02 -10.47 5.07
C ALA A 218 -27.40 -9.83 6.31
N ALA A 219 -26.46 -10.54 6.94
CA ALA A 219 -25.72 -10.06 8.11
C ALA A 219 -24.24 -10.50 8.18
N GLY A 220 -23.73 -11.28 7.21
CA GLY A 220 -22.28 -11.51 7.07
C GLY A 220 -21.54 -10.28 6.52
N ARG A 221 -20.23 -10.16 6.77
CA ARG A 221 -19.43 -9.00 6.35
C ARG A 221 -19.31 -8.93 4.83
N VAL A 222 -19.47 -7.73 4.25
CA VAL A 222 -19.33 -7.50 2.80
C VAL A 222 -18.08 -6.66 2.53
N THR A 223 -17.08 -7.26 1.88
CA THR A 223 -15.75 -6.66 1.68
C THR A 223 -15.44 -6.45 0.18
N GLY A 224 -15.34 -5.20 -0.24
CA GLY A 224 -15.06 -4.83 -1.64
C GLY A 224 -15.13 -3.31 -1.87
N ASN A 225 -15.21 -2.91 -3.15
CA ASN A 225 -15.33 -1.50 -3.52
C ASN A 225 -16.68 -0.91 -3.04
N LEU A 226 -16.65 0.24 -2.37
CA LEU A 226 -17.82 0.89 -1.75
C LEU A 226 -18.89 1.34 -2.76
N ASP A 227 -18.53 1.53 -4.02
CA ASP A 227 -19.48 1.94 -5.08
C ASP A 227 -20.14 0.76 -5.82
N THR A 228 -19.69 -0.48 -5.59
CA THR A 228 -20.27 -1.70 -6.18
C THR A 228 -20.62 -2.79 -5.16
N SER A 229 -20.36 -2.54 -3.88
CA SER A 229 -20.76 -3.40 -2.75
C SER A 229 -22.07 -2.92 -2.12
N GLY A 230 -22.97 -3.84 -1.77
CA GLY A 230 -24.22 -3.51 -1.08
C GLY A 230 -24.57 -4.51 0.01
N GLY A 231 -25.28 -4.02 1.04
CA GLY A 231 -25.69 -4.84 2.19
C GLY A 231 -26.60 -6.01 1.81
N LEU A 232 -27.37 -5.88 0.73
CA LEU A 232 -28.15 -6.96 0.12
C LEU A 232 -27.66 -7.31 -1.29
N PHE A 233 -27.50 -6.31 -2.16
CA PHE A 233 -27.31 -6.48 -3.60
C PHE A 233 -26.05 -5.74 -4.09
N GLY A 234 -25.21 -6.39 -4.88
CA GLY A 234 -24.12 -5.68 -5.58
C GLY A 234 -24.67 -4.75 -6.67
N THR A 235 -25.55 -5.28 -7.52
CA THR A 235 -26.34 -4.51 -8.50
C THR A 235 -27.75 -5.05 -8.69
N GLY A 236 -28.66 -4.17 -9.12
CA GLY A 236 -30.06 -4.46 -9.43
C GLY A 236 -30.89 -3.18 -9.60
N GLY A 237 -32.18 -3.33 -9.90
CA GLY A 237 -33.17 -2.25 -9.96
C GLY A 237 -34.08 -2.30 -11.18
N SER A 238 -34.51 -1.12 -11.64
CA SER A 238 -35.21 -0.96 -12.92
C SER A 238 -34.24 -0.46 -13.99
N LYS A 239 -34.40 -0.96 -15.22
CA LYS A 239 -33.67 -0.49 -16.42
C LYS A 239 -34.53 -0.76 -17.65
N LEU A 240 -34.97 0.30 -18.33
CA LEU A 240 -35.74 0.31 -19.60
C LEU A 240 -36.14 -1.07 -20.18
N GLY A 241 -37.32 -1.56 -19.80
CA GLY A 241 -37.88 -2.85 -20.24
C GLY A 241 -37.77 -3.98 -19.21
N TYR A 242 -36.80 -3.89 -18.30
CA TYR A 242 -36.50 -4.89 -17.28
C TYR A 242 -36.62 -4.29 -15.87
N ARG A 243 -37.19 -5.05 -14.93
CA ARG A 243 -37.43 -4.59 -13.55
C ARG A 243 -37.25 -5.73 -12.56
N ASP A 244 -36.31 -5.56 -11.63
CA ASP A 244 -36.28 -6.32 -10.40
C ASP A 244 -37.44 -5.91 -9.47
N THR A 245 -37.83 -6.82 -8.56
CA THR A 245 -38.83 -6.56 -7.52
C THR A 245 -38.26 -6.92 -6.15
N PHE A 246 -37.79 -5.91 -5.41
CA PHE A 246 -37.20 -6.07 -4.08
C PHE A 246 -38.16 -5.53 -2.99
N VAL A 247 -38.70 -6.39 -2.13
CA VAL A 247 -39.77 -6.04 -1.18
C VAL A 247 -39.49 -6.58 0.23
N ASN A 248 -39.52 -5.72 1.24
CA ASN A 248 -39.37 -6.08 2.65
C ASN A 248 -38.07 -6.84 2.99
N ASN A 249 -36.96 -6.57 2.30
CA ASN A 249 -35.66 -7.17 2.62
C ASN A 249 -34.86 -6.26 3.57
N VAL A 250 -34.01 -6.84 4.42
CA VAL A 250 -33.20 -6.05 5.37
C VAL A 250 -31.75 -6.50 5.41
N TRP A 251 -30.86 -5.61 5.85
CA TRP A 251 -29.49 -5.97 6.17
C TRP A 251 -29.05 -5.33 7.48
N ASN A 252 -28.15 -5.99 8.20
CA ASN A 252 -27.47 -5.37 9.33
C ASN A 252 -26.32 -4.48 8.79
N LYS A 253 -26.50 -3.16 8.83
CA LYS A 253 -25.55 -2.17 8.30
C LYS A 253 -24.22 -2.11 9.06
N GLU A 254 -24.19 -2.62 10.29
CA GLU A 254 -22.99 -2.66 11.13
C GLU A 254 -22.16 -3.90 10.83
N SER A 255 -22.79 -5.08 10.75
CA SER A 255 -22.07 -6.34 10.49
C SER A 255 -21.67 -6.52 9.04
N THR A 256 -22.52 -6.11 8.07
CA THR A 256 -22.11 -6.09 6.64
C THR A 256 -21.07 -5.01 6.35
N GLY A 257 -21.04 -3.93 7.15
CA GLY A 257 -20.26 -2.72 6.90
C GLY A 257 -20.82 -1.81 5.80
N GLN A 258 -22.03 -2.08 5.28
CA GLN A 258 -22.59 -1.41 4.10
C GLN A 258 -23.76 -0.48 4.45
N ALA A 259 -23.63 0.79 4.08
CA ALA A 259 -24.64 1.82 4.33
C ALA A 259 -25.84 1.77 3.35
N LYS A 260 -25.67 1.16 2.17
CA LYS A 260 -26.70 1.00 1.13
C LYS A 260 -27.16 -0.46 1.03
N GLY A 261 -28.40 -0.69 0.62
CA GLY A 261 -28.91 -2.02 0.29
C GLY A 261 -28.37 -2.53 -1.04
N ILE A 262 -28.44 -1.68 -2.07
CA ILE A 262 -27.85 -1.88 -3.40
C ILE A 262 -26.57 -1.04 -3.53
N GLY A 263 -25.45 -1.65 -3.92
CA GLY A 263 -24.20 -0.94 -4.18
C GLY A 263 -24.30 -0.03 -5.40
N SER A 264 -24.54 -0.65 -6.56
CA SER A 264 -24.63 0.00 -7.88
C SER A 264 -26.03 -0.16 -8.51
N PRO A 265 -27.00 0.72 -8.22
CA PRO A 265 -28.37 0.64 -8.74
C PRO A 265 -28.50 1.18 -10.17
N TYR A 266 -29.24 0.48 -11.04
CA TYR A 266 -29.29 0.76 -12.49
C TYR A 266 -29.75 2.16 -12.92
N GLU A 267 -30.53 2.87 -12.10
CA GLU A 267 -31.03 4.23 -12.37
C GLU A 267 -30.57 5.26 -11.33
N GLY A 268 -29.55 4.95 -10.50
CA GLY A 268 -28.90 5.91 -9.59
C GLY A 268 -29.75 6.44 -8.44
N GLY A 269 -30.92 5.84 -8.18
CA GLY A 269 -31.84 6.24 -7.11
C GLY A 269 -31.54 5.62 -5.74
N PRO A 270 -32.31 5.99 -4.70
CA PRO A 270 -32.26 5.33 -3.39
C PRO A 270 -32.78 3.88 -3.47
N ASP A 271 -32.50 3.09 -2.42
CA ASP A 271 -32.99 1.71 -2.29
C ASP A 271 -34.53 1.63 -2.48
N PRO A 272 -35.06 0.63 -3.22
CA PRO A 272 -36.50 0.53 -3.47
C PRO A 272 -37.32 0.44 -2.17
N ALA A 273 -38.47 1.11 -2.16
CA ALA A 273 -39.31 1.25 -0.97
C ALA A 273 -39.68 -0.10 -0.34
N GLY A 274 -39.40 -0.24 0.96
CA GLY A 274 -39.61 -1.45 1.74
C GLY A 274 -38.33 -2.22 2.07
N ASN A 275 -37.19 -1.92 1.42
CA ASN A 275 -35.89 -2.47 1.83
C ASN A 275 -35.24 -1.54 2.88
N LYS A 276 -34.64 -2.09 3.95
CA LYS A 276 -34.13 -1.28 5.08
C LYS A 276 -32.83 -1.81 5.72
N GLY A 277 -31.88 -0.90 5.95
CA GLY A 277 -30.69 -1.15 6.78
C GLY A 277 -30.98 -0.99 8.28
N LEU A 278 -30.82 -2.06 9.04
CA LEU A 278 -31.01 -2.13 10.50
C LEU A 278 -29.67 -2.06 11.23
N THR A 279 -29.64 -1.56 12.46
CA THR A 279 -28.55 -1.85 13.43
C THR A 279 -28.67 -3.29 13.93
N SER A 280 -27.63 -3.81 14.58
CA SER A 280 -27.68 -5.09 15.28
C SER A 280 -28.77 -5.11 16.37
N ALA A 281 -29.00 -3.97 17.04
CA ALA A 281 -30.08 -3.82 18.03
C ALA A 281 -31.49 -3.77 17.40
N GLU A 282 -31.64 -3.14 16.22
CA GLU A 282 -32.89 -3.16 15.45
C GLU A 282 -33.19 -4.57 14.89
N MET A 283 -32.16 -5.37 14.56
CA MET A 283 -32.32 -6.74 14.06
C MET A 283 -32.94 -7.69 15.10
N ARG A 284 -32.78 -7.41 16.41
CA ARG A 284 -33.41 -8.17 17.51
C ARG A 284 -34.89 -7.80 17.76
N GLN A 285 -35.47 -6.90 16.98
CA GLN A 285 -36.84 -6.40 17.20
C GLN A 285 -37.74 -6.68 16.00
N THR A 286 -38.88 -7.35 16.22
CA THR A 286 -39.87 -7.63 15.16
C THR A 286 -40.38 -6.38 14.42
N ALA A 287 -40.35 -5.22 15.09
CA ALA A 287 -40.65 -3.92 14.50
C ALA A 287 -39.70 -3.51 13.34
N GLY A 288 -38.51 -4.09 13.25
CA GLY A 288 -37.58 -3.89 12.13
C GLY A 288 -38.02 -4.54 10.81
N TYR A 289 -39.00 -5.45 10.85
CA TYR A 289 -39.33 -6.41 9.78
C TYR A 289 -40.79 -6.29 9.30
N PRO A 290 -41.19 -5.15 8.70
CA PRO A 290 -42.56 -4.93 8.25
C PRO A 290 -42.97 -5.96 7.18
N GLY A 291 -44.12 -6.61 7.39
CA GLY A 291 -44.69 -7.57 6.45
C GLY A 291 -44.06 -8.97 6.46
N TRP A 292 -43.28 -9.33 7.49
CA TRP A 292 -42.75 -10.68 7.70
C TRP A 292 -43.72 -11.54 8.52
N ASP A 293 -43.84 -12.83 8.17
CA ASP A 293 -44.71 -13.77 8.89
C ASP A 293 -43.99 -14.44 10.08
N PHE A 294 -43.85 -13.72 11.18
CA PHE A 294 -43.37 -14.27 12.46
C PHE A 294 -44.32 -15.28 13.11
N LYS A 295 -45.51 -15.54 12.54
CA LYS A 295 -46.44 -16.54 13.07
C LYS A 295 -46.17 -17.93 12.49
N ASN A 296 -45.97 -18.03 11.18
CA ASN A 296 -45.90 -19.32 10.46
C ASN A 296 -44.56 -19.56 9.76
N GLU A 297 -43.74 -18.52 9.52
CA GLU A 297 -42.51 -18.62 8.71
C GLU A 297 -41.23 -18.33 9.50
N TRP A 298 -41.19 -17.21 10.22
CA TRP A 298 -40.03 -16.73 10.96
C TRP A 298 -40.21 -16.86 12.49
N ILE A 299 -39.10 -17.01 13.21
CA ILE A 299 -39.02 -16.93 14.67
C ILE A 299 -37.89 -15.97 15.06
N LEU A 300 -38.10 -15.22 16.14
CA LEU A 300 -37.13 -14.33 16.76
C LEU A 300 -37.40 -14.44 18.27
N SER A 301 -36.40 -14.86 19.06
CA SER A 301 -36.46 -14.89 20.52
C SER A 301 -35.69 -13.71 21.11
N GLU A 302 -35.91 -13.41 22.39
CA GLU A 302 -35.34 -12.23 23.05
C GLU A 302 -33.79 -12.28 23.11
N ASP A 303 -33.22 -13.48 23.09
CA ASP A 303 -31.78 -13.74 23.05
C ASP A 303 -31.18 -13.82 21.62
N ALA A 304 -31.99 -13.73 20.56
CA ALA A 304 -31.55 -13.98 19.18
C ALA A 304 -31.10 -12.71 18.44
N ASP A 305 -29.88 -12.73 17.91
CA ASP A 305 -29.30 -11.62 17.11
C ASP A 305 -30.00 -11.37 15.77
N HIS A 306 -30.71 -12.37 15.24
CA HIS A 306 -31.37 -12.32 13.93
C HIS A 306 -32.56 -13.28 13.84
N PRO A 307 -33.53 -13.05 12.94
CA PRO A 307 -34.61 -13.99 12.66
C PRO A 307 -34.11 -15.32 12.09
N ILE A 308 -34.76 -16.40 12.51
CA ILE A 308 -34.49 -17.78 12.10
C ILE A 308 -35.76 -18.30 11.41
N LEU A 309 -35.64 -19.18 10.43
CA LEU A 309 -36.81 -19.78 9.78
C LEU A 309 -37.33 -20.96 10.61
N ARG A 310 -38.64 -21.01 10.84
CA ARG A 310 -39.28 -22.05 11.65
C ARG A 310 -39.03 -23.46 11.15
N LYS A 311 -38.89 -23.65 9.83
CA LYS A 311 -38.55 -24.96 9.24
C LYS A 311 -37.12 -25.40 9.52
N GLN A 312 -36.19 -24.49 9.84
CA GLN A 312 -34.83 -24.86 10.25
C GLN A 312 -34.82 -25.42 11.67
N LEU A 313 -35.80 -25.06 12.53
CA LEU A 313 -35.95 -25.69 13.83
C LEU A 313 -36.00 -27.21 13.69
N ALA A 314 -36.57 -27.75 12.60
CA ALA A 314 -36.64 -29.19 12.30
C ALA A 314 -35.28 -29.89 12.15
N THR A 315 -34.20 -29.17 11.86
CA THR A 315 -32.86 -29.72 11.59
C THR A 315 -31.81 -29.34 12.64
N MET A 316 -32.17 -28.54 13.65
CA MET A 316 -31.29 -28.23 14.78
C MET A 316 -31.08 -29.43 15.69
N LYS A 317 -29.86 -29.59 16.19
CA LYS A 317 -29.51 -30.53 17.25
C LYS A 317 -29.91 -29.91 18.59
N VAL A 318 -30.72 -30.61 19.39
CA VAL A 318 -30.99 -30.21 20.78
C VAL A 318 -29.68 -30.32 21.59
N GLN A 319 -29.39 -29.30 22.40
CA GLN A 319 -28.24 -29.22 23.29
C GLN A 319 -28.68 -29.47 24.74
N SER A 320 -29.82 -28.90 25.15
CA SER A 320 -30.47 -29.18 26.44
C SER A 320 -31.93 -28.72 26.45
N ILE A 321 -32.74 -29.31 27.35
CA ILE A 321 -34.14 -28.95 27.58
C ILE A 321 -34.29 -28.52 29.04
N HIS A 322 -34.65 -27.26 29.26
CA HIS A 322 -34.90 -26.69 30.58
C HIS A 322 -36.39 -26.31 30.70
N ALA A 323 -37.06 -26.76 31.77
CA ALA A 323 -38.40 -26.30 32.11
C ALA A 323 -38.32 -25.27 33.24
N ILE A 324 -39.03 -24.16 33.10
CA ILE A 324 -39.10 -23.09 34.10
C ILE A 324 -40.49 -23.16 34.74
N PRO A 325 -40.62 -23.55 36.02
CA PRO A 325 -41.91 -23.64 36.72
C PRO A 325 -42.51 -22.25 37.03
N GLN A 326 -43.00 -21.54 36.03
CA GLN A 326 -43.65 -20.25 36.22
C GLN A 326 -45.02 -20.43 36.93
N HIS A 327 -45.03 -20.10 38.23
CA HIS A 327 -46.20 -19.87 39.08
C HIS A 327 -47.32 -20.92 39.06
N LEU A 328 -47.13 -22.07 39.72
CA LEU A 328 -48.23 -23.01 39.99
C LEU A 328 -49.15 -22.55 41.15
N ASN A 329 -49.77 -21.37 41.02
CA ASN A 329 -50.76 -20.88 41.99
C ASN A 329 -52.19 -21.22 41.51
N LEU A 330 -52.80 -22.23 42.14
CA LEU A 330 -53.91 -23.02 41.60
C LEU A 330 -55.31 -22.36 41.68
N LEU A 331 -55.51 -21.21 41.03
CA LEU A 331 -56.87 -20.63 40.86
C LEU A 331 -57.26 -20.13 39.45
N ALA A 332 -56.34 -19.82 38.53
CA ALA A 332 -56.71 -19.41 37.16
C ALA A 332 -55.63 -19.71 36.11
N ASN A 333 -55.98 -20.51 35.10
CA ASN A 333 -55.15 -21.00 33.97
C ASN A 333 -53.83 -21.69 34.35
N ARG A 334 -53.57 -22.84 33.71
CA ARG A 334 -52.44 -23.72 34.04
C ARG A 334 -51.54 -23.86 32.82
N THR A 335 -50.35 -23.26 32.86
CA THR A 335 -49.33 -23.41 31.82
C THR A 335 -47.93 -23.51 32.43
N VAL A 336 -47.08 -24.34 31.84
CA VAL A 336 -45.65 -24.46 32.15
C VAL A 336 -44.84 -23.83 31.03
N SER A 337 -43.77 -23.09 31.38
CA SER A 337 -42.85 -22.47 30.43
C SER A 337 -41.65 -23.38 30.17
N LEU A 338 -41.31 -23.58 28.91
CA LEU A 338 -40.23 -24.46 28.44
C LEU A 338 -39.22 -23.65 27.63
N SER A 339 -37.93 -23.87 27.90
CA SER A 339 -36.78 -23.30 27.19
C SER A 339 -35.93 -24.43 26.60
N VAL A 340 -35.93 -24.54 25.28
CA VAL A 340 -35.12 -25.54 24.55
C VAL A 340 -33.90 -24.85 23.95
N TYR A 341 -32.71 -25.31 24.32
CA TYR A 341 -31.46 -24.83 23.73
C TYR A 341 -31.06 -25.79 22.60
N ALA A 342 -30.84 -25.26 21.39
CA ALA A 342 -30.50 -26.05 20.21
C ALA A 342 -29.47 -25.33 19.32
N SER A 343 -28.68 -26.08 18.55
CA SER A 343 -27.66 -25.52 17.64
C SER A 343 -27.71 -26.12 16.23
N PHE A 344 -27.15 -25.40 15.25
CA PHE A 344 -26.90 -25.91 13.90
C PHE A 344 -25.49 -26.51 13.75
N ASP A 345 -24.55 -25.98 14.54
CA ASP A 345 -23.13 -26.29 14.56
C ASP A 345 -22.62 -26.20 16.02
N ASP A 346 -21.30 -26.31 16.23
CA ASP A 346 -20.68 -26.21 17.56
C ASP A 346 -20.40 -24.74 17.98
N SER A 347 -20.86 -23.75 17.20
CA SER A 347 -20.58 -22.31 17.39
C SER A 347 -21.82 -21.45 17.71
N HIS A 348 -23.04 -21.89 17.37
CA HIS A 348 -24.27 -21.09 17.55
C HIS A 348 -25.39 -21.85 18.26
N THR A 349 -25.57 -21.57 19.56
CA THR A 349 -26.69 -22.10 20.37
C THR A 349 -27.80 -21.05 20.49
N TYR A 350 -29.05 -21.48 20.31
CA TYR A 350 -30.24 -20.64 20.31
C TYR A 350 -31.22 -21.08 21.41
N ASN A 351 -31.79 -20.11 22.13
CA ASN A 351 -32.85 -20.34 23.11
C ASN A 351 -34.23 -20.26 22.43
N ILE A 352 -35.01 -21.33 22.51
CA ILE A 352 -36.35 -21.47 21.94
C ILE A 352 -37.34 -21.64 23.11
N THR A 353 -38.00 -20.55 23.48
CA THR A 353 -39.00 -20.53 24.54
C THR A 353 -40.41 -20.85 24.03
N GLY A 354 -41.27 -21.37 24.89
CA GLY A 354 -42.69 -21.58 24.61
C GLY A 354 -43.46 -22.15 25.79
N LEU A 355 -44.78 -22.30 25.62
CA LEU A 355 -45.69 -22.71 26.69
C LEU A 355 -46.27 -24.10 26.42
N ALA A 356 -46.70 -24.80 27.48
CA ALA A 356 -47.55 -25.99 27.40
C ALA A 356 -48.62 -25.94 28.51
N ASP A 357 -49.80 -26.50 28.28
CA ASP A 357 -50.90 -26.51 29.27
C ASP A 357 -50.93 -27.77 30.17
N ASP A 358 -51.93 -27.87 31.06
CA ASP A 358 -52.08 -28.97 32.02
C ASP A 358 -52.48 -30.32 31.40
N GLN A 359 -52.74 -30.36 30.10
CA GLN A 359 -52.93 -31.58 29.31
C GLN A 359 -51.67 -31.93 28.51
N GLY A 360 -50.56 -31.22 28.76
CA GLY A 360 -49.32 -31.33 28.00
C GLY A 360 -49.45 -30.85 26.55
N GLN A 361 -50.53 -30.13 26.19
CA GLN A 361 -50.66 -29.62 24.84
C GLN A 361 -49.79 -28.36 24.69
N PRO A 362 -48.93 -28.29 23.67
CA PRO A 362 -48.13 -27.10 23.43
C PRO A 362 -49.00 -25.89 23.08
N GLN A 363 -48.60 -24.72 23.59
CA GLN A 363 -49.27 -23.43 23.44
C GLN A 363 -48.28 -22.41 22.85
N GLY A 364 -48.78 -21.50 22.00
CA GLY A 364 -47.93 -20.52 21.32
C GLY A 364 -46.97 -21.17 20.31
N LEU A 365 -45.66 -20.96 20.48
CA LEU A 365 -44.63 -21.31 19.48
C LEU A 365 -44.56 -22.81 19.16
N PHE A 366 -44.75 -23.69 20.15
CA PHE A 366 -44.73 -25.14 19.95
C PHE A 366 -46.04 -25.70 19.33
N GLN A 367 -47.14 -24.95 19.34
CA GLN A 367 -48.48 -25.46 18.96
C GLN A 367 -48.63 -25.77 17.46
N GLN A 368 -47.65 -25.38 16.63
CA GLN A 368 -47.70 -25.54 15.17
C GLN A 368 -46.91 -26.75 14.64
N GLU A 369 -46.02 -27.37 15.44
CA GLU A 369 -45.32 -28.61 15.06
C GLU A 369 -46.26 -29.84 15.22
N LYS A 370 -47.24 -29.94 14.31
CA LYS A 370 -48.38 -30.87 14.39
C LYS A 370 -48.05 -32.37 14.16
N GLN A 371 -46.80 -32.76 14.40
CA GLN A 371 -46.27 -34.12 14.30
C GLN A 371 -45.32 -34.51 15.45
N ALA A 372 -45.16 -33.67 16.49
CA ALA A 372 -44.49 -34.10 17.72
C ALA A 372 -45.25 -35.29 18.36
N GLU A 373 -44.50 -36.31 18.79
CA GLU A 373 -45.07 -37.53 19.36
C GLU A 373 -45.64 -37.32 20.78
N GLN A 374 -46.40 -38.30 21.28
CA GLN A 374 -47.36 -38.12 22.39
C GLN A 374 -46.75 -37.59 23.70
N TYR A 375 -47.17 -36.39 24.11
CA TYR A 375 -47.05 -35.90 25.49
C TYR A 375 -47.92 -36.77 26.41
N LEU A 376 -47.29 -37.56 27.30
CA LEU A 376 -48.01 -38.45 28.22
C LEU A 376 -47.93 -37.93 29.67
N VAL A 377 -49.02 -37.31 30.13
CA VAL A 377 -49.15 -36.80 31.51
C VAL A 377 -49.92 -37.81 32.37
N THR A 378 -49.25 -38.43 33.35
CA THR A 378 -49.90 -39.30 34.37
C THR A 378 -49.84 -38.66 35.76
N ALA A 379 -50.91 -37.98 36.16
CA ALA A 379 -51.05 -37.40 37.50
C ALA A 379 -51.57 -38.43 38.52
N GLY A 380 -50.82 -38.64 39.60
CA GLY A 380 -51.26 -39.45 40.76
C GLY A 380 -52.24 -38.67 41.65
N SER A 381 -53.32 -39.29 42.09
CA SER A 381 -54.45 -38.62 42.74
C SER A 381 -54.32 -38.43 44.27
N GLN A 382 -53.19 -37.89 44.74
CA GLN A 382 -52.95 -37.52 46.15
C GLN A 382 -52.12 -36.22 46.24
N PRO A 383 -52.26 -35.41 47.30
CA PRO A 383 -51.33 -34.31 47.58
C PRO A 383 -49.92 -34.85 47.87
N GLY A 384 -48.93 -34.42 47.08
CA GLY A 384 -47.56 -34.91 47.15
C GLY A 384 -46.75 -34.48 45.92
N SER A 385 -45.50 -34.94 45.84
CA SER A 385 -44.65 -34.74 44.66
C SER A 385 -45.02 -35.72 43.53
N GLY A 386 -45.17 -35.18 42.33
CA GLY A 386 -45.14 -35.92 41.07
C GLY A 386 -44.02 -35.40 40.17
N SER A 387 -43.96 -35.90 38.94
CA SER A 387 -43.10 -35.33 37.90
C SER A 387 -43.79 -35.33 36.54
N ILE A 388 -43.54 -34.29 35.75
CA ILE A 388 -43.93 -34.20 34.34
C ILE A 388 -42.74 -34.69 33.52
N LEU A 389 -42.97 -35.70 32.67
CA LEU A 389 -42.01 -36.09 31.65
C LEU A 389 -42.22 -35.21 30.41
N ILE A 390 -41.15 -34.54 29.97
CA ILE A 390 -41.17 -33.69 28.79
C ILE A 390 -40.22 -34.31 27.76
N SER A 391 -40.77 -34.72 26.62
CA SER A 391 -40.00 -35.26 25.51
C SER A 391 -40.03 -34.29 24.33
N TYR A 392 -38.87 -34.03 23.73
CA TYR A 392 -38.77 -33.29 22.48
C TYR A 392 -37.82 -34.04 21.53
N ARG A 393 -38.39 -34.60 20.46
CA ARG A 393 -37.68 -35.32 19.39
C ARG A 393 -36.73 -36.44 19.86
N GLY A 394 -37.16 -37.19 20.86
CA GLY A 394 -36.45 -38.36 21.39
C GLY A 394 -35.61 -38.08 22.63
N GLU A 395 -35.16 -36.85 22.86
CA GLU A 395 -34.60 -36.46 24.16
C GLU A 395 -35.73 -36.22 25.16
N THR A 396 -35.57 -36.73 26.39
CA THR A 396 -36.63 -36.71 27.40
C THR A 396 -36.05 -36.30 28.75
N THR A 397 -36.67 -35.31 29.39
CA THR A 397 -36.32 -34.80 30.73
C THR A 397 -37.48 -34.95 31.70
N SER A 398 -37.22 -34.91 33.00
CA SER A 398 -38.19 -35.11 34.07
C SER A 398 -38.21 -33.91 35.03
N VAL A 399 -39.38 -33.28 35.17
CA VAL A 399 -39.57 -32.03 35.92
C VAL A 399 -40.42 -32.32 37.16
N PRO A 400 -39.90 -32.19 38.39
CA PRO A 400 -40.68 -32.42 39.61
C PRO A 400 -41.73 -31.31 39.82
N VAL A 401 -42.91 -31.67 40.35
CA VAL A 401 -44.02 -30.76 40.63
C VAL A 401 -44.70 -31.15 41.95
N ILE A 402 -45.00 -30.19 42.82
CA ILE A 402 -45.69 -30.40 44.10
C ILE A 402 -47.00 -29.60 44.12
N VAL A 403 -48.07 -30.21 44.63
CA VAL A 403 -49.39 -29.55 44.80
C VAL A 403 -49.67 -29.32 46.29
N SER A 404 -49.59 -28.07 46.72
CA SER A 404 -49.96 -27.62 48.08
C SER A 404 -50.50 -26.17 48.03
N GLY A 405 -51.26 -25.75 49.03
CA GLY A 405 -52.02 -24.49 49.01
C GLY A 405 -52.26 -23.88 50.38
N VAL A 406 -51.19 -23.41 51.03
CA VAL A 406 -51.25 -22.61 52.28
C VAL A 406 -50.20 -21.48 52.17
N PRO A 407 -50.54 -20.21 52.44
CA PRO A 407 -49.59 -19.10 52.39
C PRO A 407 -48.63 -19.09 53.59
N LEU A 408 -47.40 -18.65 53.34
CA LEU A 408 -46.33 -18.43 54.32
C LEU A 408 -46.02 -16.93 54.44
N LEU A 409 -45.36 -16.55 55.54
CA LEU A 409 -44.92 -15.18 55.83
C LEU A 409 -43.48 -15.19 56.36
N ALA A 410 -42.62 -14.30 55.87
CA ALA A 410 -41.28 -14.08 56.42
C ALA A 410 -41.20 -12.76 57.20
N ASN A 411 -40.62 -12.81 58.40
CA ASN A 411 -40.12 -11.64 59.11
C ASN A 411 -38.59 -11.57 58.86
N VAL A 412 -38.08 -10.38 58.54
CA VAL A 412 -36.72 -10.20 58.00
C VAL A 412 -36.03 -9.03 58.70
N ARG A 413 -34.74 -9.16 59.05
CA ARG A 413 -33.91 -8.06 59.58
C ARG A 413 -32.46 -8.18 59.10
N SER A 414 -31.76 -7.05 58.94
CA SER A 414 -30.34 -6.97 58.58
C SER A 414 -29.54 -6.25 59.67
N SER A 415 -28.28 -6.61 59.85
CA SER A 415 -27.39 -6.00 60.85
C SER A 415 -25.91 -6.07 60.43
N PRO A 416 -25.23 -4.93 60.18
CA PRO A 416 -25.79 -3.59 60.06
C PRO A 416 -26.60 -3.43 58.76
N SER A 417 -27.53 -2.48 58.71
CA SER A 417 -28.31 -2.18 57.49
C SER A 417 -27.56 -1.34 56.45
N GLN A 418 -26.41 -0.77 56.84
CA GLN A 418 -25.49 -0.04 55.96
C GLN A 418 -24.07 -0.53 56.23
N VAL A 419 -23.26 -0.71 55.18
CA VAL A 419 -21.90 -1.26 55.21
C VAL A 419 -20.97 -0.31 54.45
N SER A 420 -19.82 0.01 55.05
CA SER A 420 -18.72 0.77 54.44
C SER A 420 -17.42 -0.04 54.49
N GLU A 421 -16.34 0.43 53.87
CA GLU A 421 -15.05 -0.26 53.86
C GLU A 421 -14.40 -0.36 55.25
N ASP A 422 -14.75 -1.43 55.97
CA ASP A 422 -14.08 -1.93 57.18
C ASP A 422 -13.44 -3.30 56.90
N ALA A 423 -12.73 -3.86 57.89
CA ALA A 423 -12.00 -5.12 57.74
C ALA A 423 -12.87 -6.40 57.58
N ARG A 424 -14.20 -6.29 57.39
CA ARG A 424 -15.12 -7.43 57.21
C ARG A 424 -16.13 -7.28 56.06
N TYR A 425 -16.58 -6.06 55.76
CA TYR A 425 -17.43 -5.74 54.59
C TYR A 425 -18.67 -6.66 54.45
N GLU A 426 -19.34 -6.97 55.55
CA GLU A 426 -20.40 -7.99 55.62
C GLU A 426 -21.62 -7.53 56.45
N SER A 427 -22.82 -8.00 56.08
CA SER A 427 -24.05 -7.81 56.86
C SER A 427 -24.71 -9.17 57.13
N GLU A 428 -25.23 -9.36 58.35
CA GLU A 428 -26.02 -10.55 58.68
C GLU A 428 -27.51 -10.27 58.44
N ILE A 429 -28.13 -11.08 57.57
CA ILE A 429 -29.57 -11.11 57.35
C ILE A 429 -30.16 -12.29 58.14
N GLN A 430 -31.12 -12.00 59.01
CA GLN A 430 -31.80 -12.98 59.85
C GLN A 430 -33.29 -13.05 59.50
N LEU A 431 -33.78 -14.28 59.34
CA LEU A 431 -35.14 -14.62 58.88
C LEU A 431 -35.92 -15.32 59.98
N ARG A 432 -37.25 -15.15 59.96
CA ARG A 432 -38.19 -16.04 60.66
C ARG A 432 -39.44 -16.31 59.83
N ILE A 433 -39.67 -17.57 59.49
CA ILE A 433 -40.80 -18.02 58.65
C ILE A 433 -41.94 -18.53 59.51
N GLN A 434 -43.16 -18.15 59.16
CA GLN A 434 -44.40 -18.53 59.84
C GLN A 434 -45.51 -18.92 58.85
N ASP A 435 -46.47 -19.72 59.31
CA ASP A 435 -47.72 -19.97 58.58
C ASP A 435 -48.69 -18.77 58.67
N GLY A 436 -49.77 -18.80 57.88
CA GLY A 436 -50.85 -17.82 57.94
C GLY A 436 -51.64 -17.73 59.28
N LYS A 437 -51.18 -18.38 60.36
CA LYS A 437 -51.69 -18.26 61.74
C LYS A 437 -50.59 -17.81 62.72
N GLY A 438 -49.38 -17.50 62.24
CA GLY A 438 -48.24 -17.06 63.05
C GLY A 438 -47.49 -18.19 63.76
N GLN A 439 -47.71 -19.46 63.40
CA GLN A 439 -46.92 -20.57 63.93
C GLN A 439 -45.59 -20.69 63.16
N PRO A 440 -44.46 -20.97 63.85
CA PRO A 440 -43.18 -21.29 63.20
C PRO A 440 -43.31 -22.33 62.09
N TYR A 441 -42.56 -22.14 61.00
CA TYR A 441 -42.46 -23.11 59.91
C TYR A 441 -41.04 -23.73 59.86
N PRO A 442 -40.79 -24.82 60.63
CA PRO A 442 -39.47 -25.43 60.73
C PRO A 442 -39.15 -26.34 59.54
N PHE A 443 -37.86 -26.62 59.34
CA PHE A 443 -37.34 -27.51 58.29
C PHE A 443 -37.73 -27.11 56.86
N LEU A 444 -37.90 -25.80 56.63
CA LEU A 444 -38.08 -25.23 55.29
C LEU A 444 -36.73 -24.81 54.74
N GLU A 445 -36.40 -25.28 53.54
CA GLU A 445 -35.25 -24.75 52.80
C GLU A 445 -35.57 -23.33 52.31
N VAL A 446 -34.78 -22.37 52.76
CA VAL A 446 -34.84 -20.96 52.35
C VAL A 446 -33.50 -20.52 51.77
N SER A 447 -33.56 -19.54 50.87
CA SER A 447 -32.42 -18.90 50.23
C SER A 447 -32.68 -17.41 50.10
N LEU A 448 -31.62 -16.62 50.00
CA LEU A 448 -31.72 -15.22 49.57
C LEU A 448 -31.47 -15.18 48.06
N ASP A 449 -32.46 -14.67 47.32
CA ASP A 449 -32.35 -14.38 45.90
C ASP A 449 -32.06 -12.90 45.73
N GLN A 450 -30.97 -12.58 45.03
CA GLN A 450 -30.66 -11.21 44.62
C GLN A 450 -31.24 -10.99 43.22
N GLY A 451 -31.56 -9.74 42.88
CA GLY A 451 -31.90 -9.38 41.50
C GLY A 451 -30.68 -9.45 40.58
N ASN A 452 -30.49 -8.46 39.72
CA ASN A 452 -29.28 -8.32 38.89
C ASN A 452 -28.05 -7.85 39.71
N GLY A 453 -27.96 -8.27 40.98
CA GLY A 453 -26.86 -8.03 41.90
C GLY A 453 -25.72 -9.03 41.71
N ASP A 454 -24.58 -8.71 42.30
CA ASP A 454 -23.33 -9.47 42.15
C ASP A 454 -22.68 -9.62 43.53
N THR A 455 -23.42 -10.24 44.45
CA THR A 455 -23.05 -10.40 45.86
C THR A 455 -22.83 -11.86 46.25
N ASP A 456 -21.93 -12.06 47.20
CA ASP A 456 -21.65 -13.35 47.82
C ASP A 456 -22.59 -13.55 49.03
N ILE A 457 -23.15 -14.75 49.16
CA ILE A 457 -24.21 -15.10 50.11
C ILE A 457 -23.84 -16.43 50.77
N ASP A 458 -23.39 -16.38 52.02
CA ASP A 458 -22.95 -17.56 52.79
C ASP A 458 -23.93 -17.92 53.92
N PRO A 459 -24.54 -19.13 53.91
CA PRO A 459 -24.60 -20.10 52.81
C PRO A 459 -25.67 -19.67 51.77
N PRO A 460 -25.61 -20.14 50.52
CA PRO A 460 -26.59 -19.77 49.50
C PRO A 460 -28.01 -20.27 49.83
N ASN A 461 -28.11 -21.37 50.58
CA ASN A 461 -29.34 -21.97 51.09
C ASN A 461 -29.17 -22.42 52.55
N ARG A 462 -30.25 -22.36 53.34
CA ARG A 462 -30.28 -22.83 54.73
C ARG A 462 -31.67 -23.40 55.08
N MET A 463 -31.71 -24.48 55.85
CA MET A 463 -32.95 -24.98 56.45
C MET A 463 -33.33 -24.13 57.67
N THR A 464 -34.62 -23.79 57.83
CA THR A 464 -35.12 -23.18 59.06
C THR A 464 -35.03 -24.15 60.24
N ASP A 465 -34.69 -23.63 61.42
CA ASP A 465 -34.62 -24.40 62.67
C ASP A 465 -36.01 -24.75 63.23
N GLU A 466 -36.06 -25.38 64.40
CA GLU A 466 -37.32 -25.73 65.11
C GLU A 466 -38.20 -24.50 65.46
N ASN A 467 -37.63 -23.29 65.47
CA ASN A 467 -38.30 -22.02 65.74
C ASN A 467 -38.72 -21.26 64.48
N GLY A 468 -38.42 -21.82 63.30
CA GLY A 468 -38.66 -21.23 61.97
C GLY A 468 -37.61 -20.19 61.57
N GLU A 469 -36.46 -20.13 62.24
CA GLU A 469 -35.43 -19.10 62.06
C GLU A 469 -34.23 -19.59 61.22
N ALA A 470 -33.60 -18.67 60.48
CA ALA A 470 -32.42 -18.92 59.64
C ALA A 470 -31.59 -17.63 59.49
N SER A 471 -30.27 -17.73 59.24
CA SER A 471 -29.41 -16.57 58.99
C SER A 471 -28.41 -16.76 57.85
N PHE A 472 -28.03 -15.63 57.24
CA PHE A 472 -27.22 -15.51 56.04
C PHE A 472 -26.23 -14.35 56.22
N THR A 473 -24.99 -14.53 55.79
CA THR A 473 -24.02 -13.43 55.66
C THR A 473 -23.98 -12.98 54.21
N VAL A 474 -24.14 -11.68 53.95
CA VAL A 474 -24.08 -11.11 52.59
C VAL A 474 -22.93 -10.11 52.44
N LYS A 475 -22.24 -10.16 51.28
CA LYS A 475 -21.07 -9.33 50.97
C LYS A 475 -21.15 -8.83 49.52
N SER A 476 -20.92 -7.54 49.31
CA SER A 476 -20.92 -6.95 47.97
C SER A 476 -19.55 -6.38 47.60
N PRO A 477 -18.99 -6.71 46.42
CA PRO A 477 -17.89 -5.98 45.80
C PRO A 477 -18.38 -4.72 45.05
N LYS A 478 -19.68 -4.41 45.08
CA LYS A 478 -20.31 -3.26 44.42
C LYS A 478 -21.00 -2.36 45.43
N VAL A 479 -20.69 -1.08 45.34
CA VAL A 479 -21.41 0.01 46.01
C VAL A 479 -22.85 0.06 45.50
N GLY A 480 -23.79 0.34 46.40
CA GLY A 480 -25.19 0.54 46.08
C GLY A 480 -26.15 -0.09 47.10
N ARG A 481 -27.43 0.24 46.96
CA ARG A 481 -28.51 -0.34 47.75
C ARG A 481 -28.97 -1.65 47.11
N ILE A 482 -28.60 -2.77 47.72
CA ILE A 482 -28.87 -4.11 47.18
C ILE A 482 -30.04 -4.73 47.95
N ALA A 483 -31.05 -5.17 47.20
CA ALA A 483 -32.24 -5.83 47.72
C ALA A 483 -32.15 -7.35 47.57
N TYR A 484 -32.49 -8.06 48.63
CA TYR A 484 -32.50 -9.51 48.78
C TYR A 484 -33.93 -9.98 49.01
N LYS A 485 -34.43 -10.82 48.11
CA LYS A 485 -35.72 -11.50 48.20
C LYS A 485 -35.56 -12.77 49.02
N VAL A 486 -36.46 -12.97 49.98
CA VAL A 486 -36.49 -14.17 50.81
C VAL A 486 -37.31 -15.24 50.09
N MET A 487 -36.62 -16.25 49.57
CA MET A 487 -37.23 -17.33 48.81
C MET A 487 -37.35 -18.60 49.64
N ALA A 488 -38.50 -19.26 49.59
CA ALA A 488 -38.60 -20.67 49.98
C ALA A 488 -38.12 -21.54 48.81
N THR A 489 -36.90 -22.04 48.87
CA THR A 489 -36.17 -22.64 47.74
C THR A 489 -36.94 -23.79 47.10
N ALA A 490 -37.50 -24.69 47.93
CA ALA A 490 -38.33 -25.82 47.50
C ALA A 490 -39.68 -25.43 46.82
N TYR A 491 -40.08 -24.16 46.87
CA TYR A 491 -41.38 -23.66 46.38
C TYR A 491 -41.26 -22.46 45.42
N HIS A 492 -40.08 -21.85 45.29
CA HIS A 492 -39.84 -20.61 44.55
C HIS A 492 -40.80 -19.47 44.96
N LEU A 493 -41.22 -19.48 46.24
CA LEU A 493 -42.12 -18.49 46.81
C LEU A 493 -41.33 -17.35 47.44
N GLU A 494 -41.49 -16.15 46.90
CA GLU A 494 -41.06 -14.91 47.53
C GLU A 494 -41.93 -14.62 48.76
N MET A 495 -41.31 -14.57 49.95
CA MET A 495 -41.99 -14.41 51.25
C MET A 495 -41.74 -13.04 51.90
N GLY A 496 -40.84 -12.23 51.33
CA GLY A 496 -40.46 -10.90 51.80
C GLY A 496 -39.20 -10.38 51.09
N GLU A 497 -38.84 -9.13 51.34
CA GLU A 497 -37.66 -8.45 50.77
C GLU A 497 -36.97 -7.62 51.85
N ILE A 498 -35.65 -7.50 51.79
CA ILE A 498 -34.86 -6.57 52.61
C ILE A 498 -33.71 -5.96 51.81
N ALA A 499 -33.30 -4.74 52.13
CA ALA A 499 -32.17 -4.09 51.49
C ALA A 499 -31.02 -3.83 52.48
N VAL A 500 -29.79 -3.84 51.96
CA VAL A 500 -28.56 -3.40 52.62
C VAL A 500 -27.90 -2.34 51.73
N ASP A 501 -27.50 -1.21 52.31
CA ASP A 501 -26.78 -0.16 51.58
C ASP A 501 -25.27 -0.41 51.70
N PHE A 502 -24.59 -0.74 50.61
CA PHE A 502 -23.13 -0.78 50.53
C PHE A 502 -22.61 0.58 50.05
N LEU A 503 -21.67 1.18 50.76
CA LEU A 503 -21.14 2.53 50.52
C LEU A 503 -19.72 2.48 49.91
N PRO A 504 -19.27 3.55 49.23
CA PRO A 504 -17.93 3.60 48.64
C PRO A 504 -16.80 3.31 49.63
N GLY A 505 -15.69 2.79 49.11
CA GLY A 505 -14.43 2.72 49.83
C GLY A 505 -13.74 4.08 49.94
N LYS A 506 -12.58 4.09 50.58
CA LYS A 506 -11.72 5.29 50.57
C LYS A 506 -11.01 5.43 49.22
N VAL A 507 -10.66 6.67 48.85
CA VAL A 507 -9.85 6.96 47.66
C VAL A 507 -8.56 6.15 47.63
N SER A 508 -8.27 5.59 46.45
CA SER A 508 -7.09 4.80 46.17
C SER A 508 -6.25 5.45 45.08
N SER A 509 -5.06 5.90 45.43
CA SER A 509 -4.06 6.42 44.48
C SER A 509 -3.55 5.37 43.49
N ALA A 510 -3.82 4.07 43.74
CA ALA A 510 -3.53 2.98 42.81
C ALA A 510 -4.67 2.72 41.78
N ARG A 511 -5.80 3.44 41.88
CA ARG A 511 -6.96 3.35 40.98
C ARG A 511 -7.38 4.69 40.39
N THR A 512 -7.09 5.78 41.09
CA THR A 512 -7.28 7.15 40.61
C THR A 512 -6.32 7.44 39.45
N SER A 513 -6.80 8.06 38.37
CA SER A 513 -5.92 8.62 37.33
C SER A 513 -5.84 10.13 37.43
N ILE A 514 -4.66 10.69 37.19
CA ILE A 514 -4.39 12.13 37.21
C ILE A 514 -3.49 12.40 36.01
N GLU A 515 -4.03 13.06 34.98
CA GLU A 515 -3.35 13.24 33.69
C GLU A 515 -3.43 14.70 33.23
N PRO A 516 -2.33 15.29 32.74
CA PRO A 516 -2.35 16.60 32.11
C PRO A 516 -2.87 16.49 30.67
N LYS A 517 -3.90 17.26 30.34
CA LYS A 517 -4.52 17.34 29.00
C LYS A 517 -3.51 17.73 27.91
N SER A 518 -2.49 18.48 28.30
CA SER A 518 -1.25 18.75 27.56
C SER A 518 -0.07 18.72 28.53
N GLN A 519 0.83 17.74 28.40
CA GLN A 519 2.03 17.64 29.25
C GLN A 519 3.04 18.78 29.01
N ILE A 520 2.97 19.45 27.85
CA ILE A 520 3.75 20.65 27.53
C ILE A 520 2.82 21.81 27.21
N VAL A 521 3.08 22.98 27.81
CA VAL A 521 2.32 24.22 27.59
C VAL A 521 3.29 25.31 27.10
N VAL A 522 2.98 25.92 25.95
CA VAL A 522 3.81 26.98 25.37
C VAL A 522 3.37 28.34 25.93
N LEU A 523 4.29 29.10 26.50
CA LEU A 523 4.03 30.41 27.09
C LEU A 523 3.91 31.49 26.01
N ASP A 524 2.68 31.85 25.66
CA ASP A 524 2.32 32.91 24.72
C ASP A 524 1.78 34.19 25.39
N GLY A 525 1.34 34.10 26.65
CA GLY A 525 0.76 35.18 27.44
C GLY A 525 -0.63 34.88 28.01
N GLU A 526 -1.35 33.90 27.44
CA GLU A 526 -2.70 33.48 27.89
C GLU A 526 -2.80 31.96 28.14
N ALA A 527 -1.85 31.15 27.67
CA ALA A 527 -1.87 29.69 27.75
C ALA A 527 -2.03 29.13 29.18
N GLN A 528 -2.86 28.09 29.28
CA GLN A 528 -3.23 27.42 30.53
C GLN A 528 -2.96 25.91 30.40
N GLY A 529 -2.38 25.31 31.44
CA GLY A 529 -2.37 23.87 31.63
C GLY A 529 -3.69 23.39 32.21
N VAL A 530 -4.16 22.22 31.80
CA VAL A 530 -5.36 21.57 32.35
C VAL A 530 -4.99 20.18 32.84
N ILE A 531 -5.38 19.85 34.07
CA ILE A 531 -5.20 18.52 34.68
C ILE A 531 -6.58 17.91 34.86
N THR A 532 -6.76 16.67 34.40
CA THR A 532 -7.98 15.89 34.54
C THR A 532 -7.76 14.78 35.58
N VAL A 533 -8.68 14.64 36.53
CA VAL A 533 -8.63 13.65 37.61
C VAL A 533 -9.83 12.73 37.55
N ALA A 534 -9.60 11.42 37.61
CA ALA A 534 -10.61 10.37 37.68
C ALA A 534 -10.50 9.65 39.04
N LEU A 535 -11.19 10.17 40.06
CA LEU A 535 -11.08 9.74 41.46
C LEU A 535 -11.77 8.39 41.70
N ARG A 536 -11.06 7.41 42.28
CA ARG A 536 -11.58 6.04 42.49
C ARG A 536 -11.15 5.41 43.80
N ASP A 537 -12.01 4.52 44.32
CA ASP A 537 -11.72 3.69 45.51
C ASP A 537 -10.88 2.44 45.18
N SER A 538 -10.58 1.62 46.21
CA SER A 538 -9.81 0.37 46.09
C SER A 538 -10.40 -0.63 45.08
N LEU A 539 -11.74 -0.64 44.96
CA LEU A 539 -12.56 -1.50 44.11
C LEU A 539 -12.75 -0.92 42.69
N ASN A 540 -12.12 0.23 42.40
CA ASN A 540 -12.22 0.98 41.13
C ASN A 540 -13.58 1.69 40.92
N THR A 541 -14.38 1.84 41.97
CA THR A 541 -15.63 2.63 41.95
C THR A 541 -15.31 4.12 41.81
N PRO A 542 -16.05 4.90 40.97
CA PRO A 542 -15.96 6.35 40.99
C PRO A 542 -16.33 6.94 42.36
N LEU A 543 -15.60 7.98 42.77
CA LEU A 543 -15.89 8.74 44.00
C LEU A 543 -16.46 10.11 43.65
N ALA A 544 -17.79 10.20 43.65
CA ALA A 544 -18.58 11.36 43.25
C ALA A 544 -18.80 12.36 44.39
N GLY A 545 -18.77 13.66 44.10
CA GLY A 545 -18.99 14.75 45.08
C GLY A 545 -17.83 15.02 46.04
N HIS A 546 -16.67 14.37 45.87
CA HIS A 546 -15.47 14.61 46.66
C HIS A 546 -14.82 15.94 46.28
N ARG A 547 -14.37 16.72 47.26
CA ARG A 547 -13.71 18.00 47.07
C ARG A 547 -12.20 17.81 46.97
N LEU A 548 -11.63 18.18 45.83
CA LEU A 548 -10.22 18.00 45.53
C LEU A 548 -9.50 19.35 45.47
N GLU A 549 -8.34 19.47 46.11
CA GLU A 549 -7.46 20.65 46.04
C GLU A 549 -6.17 20.31 45.27
N LEU A 550 -5.73 21.22 44.39
CA LEU A 550 -4.47 21.11 43.69
C LEU A 550 -3.41 21.99 44.37
N VAL A 551 -2.23 21.43 44.63
CA VAL A 551 -1.07 22.14 45.21
C VAL A 551 0.19 21.86 44.39
N ARG A 552 1.19 22.75 44.39
CA ARG A 552 2.52 22.42 43.81
C ARG A 552 3.30 21.55 44.80
N ALA A 553 3.98 20.51 44.30
CA ALA A 553 4.80 19.60 45.11
C ALA A 553 6.01 20.31 45.77
N ASP A 554 6.43 21.46 45.23
CA ASP A 554 7.49 22.31 45.82
C ASP A 554 6.99 23.24 46.94
N GLY A 555 5.68 23.26 47.22
CA GLY A 555 5.05 24.11 48.23
C GLY A 555 4.91 25.58 47.83
N ALA A 556 5.19 25.96 46.58
CA ALA A 556 4.90 27.30 46.08
C ALA A 556 3.39 27.50 45.85
N PRO A 557 2.85 28.71 46.10
CA PRO A 557 1.42 28.97 45.92
C PRO A 557 1.01 28.92 44.45
N ILE A 558 -0.23 28.47 44.20
CA ILE A 558 -0.90 28.59 42.90
C ILE A 558 -1.79 29.84 42.96
N ASP A 559 -1.78 30.66 41.91
CA ASP A 559 -2.62 31.86 41.82
C ASP A 559 -3.70 31.68 40.74
N PRO A 560 -4.98 31.46 41.09
CA PRO A 560 -5.52 31.25 42.45
C PRO A 560 -5.37 29.77 42.91
N ASN A 561 -5.53 29.50 44.22
CA ASN A 561 -5.73 28.14 44.74
C ASN A 561 -6.91 27.47 44.00
N VAL A 562 -6.68 26.29 43.41
CA VAL A 562 -7.69 25.60 42.59
C VAL A 562 -8.30 24.46 43.38
N VAL A 563 -9.59 24.59 43.69
CA VAL A 563 -10.41 23.53 44.30
C VAL A 563 -11.51 23.14 43.32
N SER A 564 -11.68 21.84 43.10
CA SER A 564 -12.65 21.24 42.19
C SER A 564 -13.50 20.20 42.93
N VAL A 565 -14.58 19.73 42.33
CA VAL A 565 -15.48 18.72 42.93
C VAL A 565 -15.80 17.67 41.88
N THR A 566 -15.77 16.39 42.25
CA THR A 566 -15.99 15.30 41.30
C THR A 566 -17.46 15.14 40.91
N ASP A 567 -17.70 14.82 39.63
CA ASP A 567 -19.02 14.48 39.08
C ASP A 567 -19.47 13.03 39.40
N GLU A 568 -20.61 12.59 38.84
CA GLU A 568 -21.16 11.24 39.07
C GLU A 568 -20.23 10.12 38.55
N GLU A 569 -19.41 10.41 37.55
CA GLU A 569 -18.35 9.57 37.00
C GLU A 569 -17.00 9.70 37.74
N GLY A 570 -16.94 10.49 38.82
CA GLY A 570 -15.75 10.71 39.64
C GLY A 570 -14.71 11.63 39.01
N GLN A 571 -15.09 12.41 37.98
CA GLN A 571 -14.19 13.26 37.21
C GLN A 571 -14.13 14.69 37.77
N ALA A 572 -12.94 15.30 37.75
CA ALA A 572 -12.73 16.72 38.02
C ALA A 572 -11.65 17.30 37.08
N GLU A 573 -11.83 18.54 36.61
CA GLU A 573 -10.78 19.30 35.92
C GLU A 573 -10.20 20.40 36.84
N PHE A 574 -8.91 20.70 36.64
CA PHE A 574 -8.19 21.82 37.22
C PHE A 574 -7.48 22.61 36.11
N THR A 575 -7.42 23.93 36.24
CA THR A 575 -6.75 24.82 35.28
C THR A 575 -5.66 25.63 35.99
N VAL A 576 -4.44 25.64 35.44
CA VAL A 576 -3.26 26.27 36.02
C VAL A 576 -2.53 27.13 34.99
N THR A 577 -1.94 28.24 35.44
CA THR A 577 -1.07 29.11 34.63
C THR A 577 0.35 29.09 35.16
N ASN A 578 1.30 29.48 34.31
CA ASN A 578 2.67 29.81 34.73
C ASN A 578 3.17 31.00 33.91
N SER A 579 4.10 31.77 34.47
CA SER A 579 4.78 32.88 33.78
C SER A 579 6.25 32.59 33.47
N THR A 580 6.79 31.52 34.04
CA THR A 580 8.17 31.05 33.85
C THR A 580 8.21 29.70 33.14
N ALA A 581 9.21 29.51 32.28
CA ALA A 581 9.44 28.23 31.60
C ALA A 581 10.15 27.26 32.55
N GLU A 582 9.39 26.37 33.17
CA GLU A 582 9.82 25.35 34.14
C GLU A 582 8.91 24.11 34.04
N THR A 583 9.37 22.97 34.55
CA THR A 583 8.50 21.80 34.81
C THR A 583 7.99 21.89 36.24
N VAL A 584 6.68 21.75 36.41
CA VAL A 584 5.99 21.84 37.71
C VAL A 584 5.26 20.53 37.97
N SER A 585 5.55 19.88 39.11
CA SER A 585 4.73 18.80 39.65
C SER A 585 3.62 19.39 40.53
N TYR A 586 2.40 18.89 40.32
CA TYR A 586 1.20 19.23 41.09
C TYR A 586 0.66 17.97 41.77
N GLN A 587 0.38 18.06 43.08
CA GLN A 587 -0.28 17.02 43.86
C GLN A 587 -1.78 17.33 43.97
N VAL A 588 -2.60 16.28 43.90
CA VAL A 588 -4.05 16.33 44.12
C VAL A 588 -4.36 15.77 45.50
N LEU A 589 -5.02 16.57 46.34
CA LEU A 589 -5.41 16.21 47.70
C LEU A 589 -6.94 16.01 47.77
N ASP A 590 -7.38 14.90 48.35
CA ASP A 590 -8.78 14.68 48.69
C ASP A 590 -9.08 15.30 50.08
N LEU A 591 -9.92 16.34 50.08
CA LEU A 591 -10.27 17.09 51.30
C LEU A 591 -11.38 16.44 52.12
N ASP A 592 -12.12 15.46 51.58
CA ASP A 592 -13.17 14.74 52.29
C ASP A 592 -12.62 13.45 52.92
N ASP A 593 -11.73 12.74 52.22
CA ASP A 593 -11.03 11.56 52.73
C ASP A 593 -9.73 11.86 53.50
N GLN A 594 -9.21 13.08 53.36
CA GLN A 594 -8.01 13.64 54.02
C GLN A 594 -6.70 12.91 53.66
N VAL A 595 -6.50 12.62 52.37
CA VAL A 595 -5.31 11.92 51.83
C VAL A 595 -4.87 12.47 50.46
N GLU A 596 -3.65 12.14 50.05
CA GLU A 596 -3.12 12.42 48.71
C GLU A 596 -3.67 11.41 47.69
N ALA A 597 -4.28 11.91 46.61
CA ALA A 597 -4.82 11.09 45.53
C ALA A 597 -3.76 10.73 44.48
N GLY A 598 -2.72 11.57 44.32
CA GLY A 598 -1.56 11.36 43.47
C GLY A 598 -1.00 12.68 42.89
N GLU A 599 -0.10 12.58 41.90
CA GLU A 599 0.61 13.72 41.30
C GLU A 599 0.60 13.71 39.76
N ALA A 600 0.83 14.87 39.14
CA ALA A 600 1.07 15.02 37.70
C ALA A 600 1.98 16.22 37.37
N GLU A 601 2.77 16.11 36.30
CA GLU A 601 3.72 17.14 35.86
C GLU A 601 3.25 17.88 34.59
N ILE A 602 3.46 19.20 34.55
CA ILE A 602 3.33 20.03 33.34
C ILE A 602 4.63 20.78 33.09
N THR A 603 5.14 20.72 31.86
CA THR A 603 6.32 21.46 31.42
C THR A 603 5.92 22.72 30.64
N PHE A 604 6.18 23.89 31.24
CA PHE A 604 5.96 25.18 30.59
C PHE A 604 7.21 25.58 29.79
N VAL A 605 7.04 25.95 28.52
CA VAL A 605 8.16 26.27 27.60
C VAL A 605 8.02 27.65 26.97
N ALA A 606 9.13 28.36 26.80
CA ALA A 606 9.14 29.69 26.21
C ALA A 606 8.84 29.65 24.69
N ASN A 607 8.11 30.66 24.19
CA ASN A 607 7.78 30.85 22.78
C ASN A 607 8.84 31.70 22.02
N THR A 608 10.12 31.53 22.38
CA THR A 608 11.28 32.20 21.78
C THR A 608 11.84 31.39 20.61
N VAL A 609 12.33 32.07 19.56
CA VAL A 609 12.88 31.41 18.37
C VAL A 609 14.23 30.75 18.70
N ASP A 610 14.38 29.47 18.39
CA ASP A 610 15.67 28.79 18.34
C ASP A 610 16.15 28.72 16.88
N ARG A 611 17.19 29.50 16.58
CA ARG A 611 17.82 29.61 15.27
C ARG A 611 18.52 28.32 14.82
N SER A 612 18.90 27.43 15.75
CA SER A 612 19.52 26.13 15.42
C SER A 612 18.51 25.06 14.99
N LYS A 613 17.23 25.24 15.37
CA LYS A 613 16.12 24.33 15.05
C LYS A 613 15.19 24.87 13.96
N SER A 614 15.15 26.20 13.81
CA SER A 614 14.44 26.88 12.72
C SER A 614 15.18 26.71 11.39
N THR A 615 14.46 26.61 10.27
CA THR A 615 15.04 26.38 8.94
C THR A 615 14.46 27.32 7.89
N PHE A 616 15.28 27.71 6.89
CA PHE A 616 14.83 28.46 5.72
C PHE A 616 15.41 27.82 4.47
N GLN A 617 14.56 27.43 3.52
CA GLN A 617 14.93 26.62 2.36
C GLN A 617 14.21 27.10 1.10
N ALA A 618 14.86 26.94 -0.06
CA ALA A 618 14.31 27.23 -1.38
C ALA A 618 14.16 25.93 -2.17
N LEU A 619 12.95 25.62 -2.64
CA LEU A 619 12.66 24.40 -3.37
C LEU A 619 11.87 24.68 -4.67
N PRO A 620 12.38 24.28 -5.85
CA PRO A 620 13.78 23.92 -6.11
C PRO A 620 14.72 25.12 -5.89
N SER A 621 15.98 24.89 -5.55
CA SER A 621 16.99 25.95 -5.35
C SER A 621 17.56 26.51 -6.65
N MET A 622 17.24 25.89 -7.78
CA MET A 622 17.60 26.33 -9.14
C MET A 622 16.35 26.28 -10.02
N VAL A 623 16.13 27.33 -10.82
CA VAL A 623 14.92 27.55 -11.63
C VAL A 623 15.24 28.30 -12.93
N VAL A 624 14.38 28.20 -13.93
CA VAL A 624 14.54 28.90 -15.21
C VAL A 624 14.26 30.41 -15.03
N ALA A 625 15.02 31.25 -15.74
CA ALA A 625 14.90 32.70 -15.77
C ALA A 625 13.86 33.20 -16.80
N ASP A 626 12.62 32.75 -16.66
CA ASP A 626 11.51 32.95 -17.62
C ASP A 626 10.39 33.90 -17.14
N ASP A 627 10.52 34.46 -15.93
CA ASP A 627 9.49 35.20 -15.18
C ASP A 627 8.17 34.42 -14.92
N ALA A 628 8.17 33.09 -15.06
CA ALA A 628 6.99 32.23 -14.88
C ALA A 628 7.23 31.04 -13.93
N THR A 629 8.44 30.47 -13.95
CA THR A 629 8.89 29.39 -13.07
C THR A 629 9.23 29.96 -11.69
N GLU A 630 8.68 29.33 -10.64
CA GLU A 630 8.78 29.79 -9.26
C GLU A 630 9.56 28.80 -8.38
N ALA A 631 10.53 29.31 -7.61
CA ALA A 631 11.06 28.64 -6.44
C ALA A 631 10.20 28.98 -5.21
N VAL A 632 9.85 27.97 -4.40
CA VAL A 632 9.10 28.18 -3.15
C VAL A 632 10.09 28.34 -2.00
N LEU A 633 10.07 29.51 -1.36
CA LEU A 633 10.88 29.81 -0.18
C LEU A 633 10.07 29.48 1.07
N THR A 634 10.50 28.48 1.85
CA THR A 634 9.83 28.03 3.07
C THR A 634 10.69 28.32 4.29
N LEU A 635 10.18 29.15 5.20
CA LEU A 635 10.70 29.33 6.56
C LEU A 635 9.88 28.47 7.51
N VAL A 636 10.53 27.75 8.42
CA VAL A 636 9.90 27.05 9.55
C VAL A 636 10.56 27.53 10.83
N LEU A 637 9.79 28.16 11.71
CA LEU A 637 10.25 28.65 13.01
C LEU A 637 9.92 27.65 14.11
N LYS A 638 10.92 27.36 14.95
CA LYS A 638 10.81 26.49 16.11
C LYS A 638 11.39 27.14 17.36
N ASN A 639 10.96 26.71 18.53
CA ASN A 639 11.55 27.10 19.82
C ASN A 639 12.63 26.12 20.30
N ALA A 640 13.23 26.41 21.45
CA ALA A 640 14.26 25.57 22.06
C ALA A 640 13.79 24.15 22.44
N ALA A 641 12.48 23.91 22.52
CA ALA A 641 11.88 22.58 22.71
C ALA A 641 11.65 21.82 21.39
N ASP A 642 12.09 22.36 20.24
CA ASP A 642 11.82 21.85 18.87
C ASP A 642 10.34 21.94 18.43
N LEU A 643 9.51 22.67 19.19
CA LEU A 643 8.09 22.90 18.88
C LEU A 643 7.89 24.07 17.91
N PRO A 644 6.88 24.01 17.02
CA PRO A 644 6.61 25.07 16.03
C PRO A 644 6.13 26.37 16.66
N ILE A 645 6.54 27.51 16.09
CA ILE A 645 6.14 28.85 16.52
C ILE A 645 5.11 29.43 15.54
N ALA A 646 3.84 29.32 15.89
CA ALA A 646 2.71 29.85 15.10
C ALA A 646 2.51 31.36 15.27
N GLY A 647 1.78 31.98 14.33
CA GLY A 647 1.33 33.38 14.40
C GLY A 647 2.42 34.45 14.27
N ARG A 648 3.69 34.06 14.07
CA ARG A 648 4.84 34.96 14.03
C ARG A 648 4.88 35.72 12.71
N GLN A 649 4.90 37.05 12.74
CA GLN A 649 5.03 37.84 11.50
C GLN A 649 6.45 37.72 10.91
N VAL A 650 6.48 37.50 9.59
CA VAL A 650 7.69 37.32 8.78
C VAL A 650 7.60 38.23 7.56
N ASP A 651 8.59 39.10 7.37
CA ASP A 651 8.74 39.91 6.16
C ASP A 651 9.93 39.38 5.33
N LEU A 652 9.77 39.28 4.00
CA LEU A 652 10.77 38.74 3.08
C LEU A 652 11.39 39.84 2.21
N TYR A 653 12.72 39.90 2.20
CA TYR A 653 13.53 40.87 1.48
C TYR A 653 14.28 40.20 0.33
N LEU A 654 14.43 40.92 -0.80
CA LEU A 654 15.36 40.56 -1.87
C LEU A 654 16.73 41.18 -1.56
N GLY A 655 17.76 40.35 -1.42
CA GLY A 655 19.06 40.75 -0.86
C GLY A 655 19.09 40.66 0.66
N GLY A 656 19.77 41.62 1.30
CA GLY A 656 19.77 41.79 2.76
C GLY A 656 18.59 42.63 3.27
N THR A 657 18.61 43.01 4.54
CA THR A 657 17.57 43.85 5.18
C THR A 657 17.46 45.27 4.61
N ASP A 658 18.48 45.75 3.90
CA ASP A 658 18.45 47.04 3.18
C ASP A 658 17.78 46.94 1.80
N GLY A 659 17.38 45.73 1.38
CA GLY A 659 16.69 45.47 0.12
C GLY A 659 15.19 45.79 0.17
N PRO A 660 14.47 45.69 -0.97
CA PRO A 660 13.02 45.82 -0.97
C PRO A 660 12.35 44.62 -0.30
N VAL A 661 11.33 44.88 0.50
CA VAL A 661 10.38 43.84 0.95
C VAL A 661 9.55 43.39 -0.26
N ILE A 662 9.61 42.11 -0.59
CA ILE A 662 8.92 41.48 -1.72
C ILE A 662 7.75 40.59 -1.31
N GLY A 663 7.59 40.33 -0.01
CA GLY A 663 6.46 39.59 0.54
C GLY A 663 6.40 39.69 2.07
N SER A 664 5.24 39.41 2.65
CA SER A 664 5.06 39.32 4.11
C SER A 664 3.93 38.34 4.44
N GLY A 665 3.95 37.80 5.66
CA GLY A 665 2.95 36.86 6.14
C GLY A 665 3.15 36.51 7.62
N THR A 666 2.36 35.55 8.12
CA THR A 666 2.53 34.98 9.45
C THR A 666 2.79 33.48 9.36
N THR A 667 3.47 32.91 10.36
CA THR A 667 3.62 31.45 10.44
C THR A 667 2.29 30.76 10.77
N ASP A 668 2.06 29.60 10.15
CA ASP A 668 0.93 28.72 10.42
C ASP A 668 1.11 27.89 11.71
N ALA A 669 0.16 26.99 12.00
CA ALA A 669 0.21 26.10 13.17
C ALA A 669 1.40 25.12 13.17
N ALA A 670 2.05 24.88 12.03
CA ALA A 670 3.30 24.11 11.92
C ALA A 670 4.55 25.01 11.97
N GLY A 671 4.39 26.29 12.33
CA GLY A 671 5.47 27.27 12.43
C GLY A 671 5.98 27.73 11.06
N LYS A 672 5.24 27.46 9.98
CA LYS A 672 5.71 27.67 8.60
C LYS A 672 5.18 28.96 7.99
N ALA A 673 6.06 29.73 7.38
CA ALA A 673 5.74 30.82 6.46
C ALA A 673 6.34 30.51 5.07
N ALA A 674 5.58 30.76 4.00
CA ALA A 674 5.98 30.40 2.64
C ALA A 674 5.80 31.56 1.66
N PHE A 675 6.78 31.72 0.77
CA PHE A 675 6.85 32.77 -0.24
C PHE A 675 7.26 32.17 -1.60
N LYS A 676 7.24 32.99 -2.65
CA LYS A 676 7.58 32.59 -4.02
C LYS A 676 8.61 33.53 -4.62
N ALA A 677 9.56 32.98 -5.38
CA ALA A 677 10.64 33.70 -6.05
C ALA A 677 10.68 33.33 -7.53
N LYS A 678 10.68 34.32 -8.42
CA LYS A 678 10.85 34.17 -9.88
C LYS A 678 11.75 35.30 -10.42
N SER A 679 12.29 35.12 -11.63
CA SER A 679 13.18 36.11 -12.26
C SER A 679 13.05 36.06 -13.79
N ALA A 680 13.17 37.21 -14.44
CA ALA A 680 13.32 37.34 -15.90
C ALA A 680 14.80 37.33 -16.36
N THR A 681 15.75 37.25 -15.42
CA THR A 681 17.19 37.35 -15.67
C THR A 681 17.97 36.29 -14.91
N ILE A 682 18.98 35.71 -15.56
CA ILE A 682 19.89 34.73 -14.96
C ILE A 682 20.74 35.34 -13.84
N GLY A 683 21.06 34.54 -12.82
CA GLY A 683 21.89 34.93 -11.67
C GLY A 683 21.43 34.34 -10.34
N THR A 684 22.32 34.37 -9.34
CA THR A 684 22.02 33.94 -7.96
C THR A 684 21.39 35.09 -7.18
N ASN A 685 20.12 34.95 -6.81
CA ASN A 685 19.43 35.91 -5.95
C ASN A 685 19.49 35.45 -4.48
N LEU A 686 19.94 36.34 -3.59
CA LEU A 686 19.84 36.17 -2.14
C LEU A 686 18.46 36.64 -1.66
N TYR A 687 17.89 35.93 -0.68
CA TYR A 687 16.65 36.28 -0.01
C TYR A 687 16.85 36.26 1.50
N THR A 688 16.33 37.26 2.21
CA THR A 688 16.38 37.35 3.68
C THR A 688 14.96 37.37 4.26
N ALA A 689 14.60 36.39 5.08
CA ALA A 689 13.36 36.38 5.85
C ALA A 689 13.60 36.90 7.27
N VAL A 690 12.73 37.81 7.72
CA VAL A 690 12.87 38.57 8.97
C VAL A 690 11.68 38.26 9.87
N ALA A 691 11.90 37.48 10.93
CA ALA A 691 10.88 37.07 11.88
C ALA A 691 10.86 38.02 13.10
N LYS A 692 9.75 38.75 13.30
CA LYS A 692 9.63 39.80 14.34
C LYS A 692 9.31 39.22 15.71
N VAL A 693 10.07 39.62 16.73
CA VAL A 693 10.00 39.12 18.11
C VAL A 693 9.82 40.30 19.06
N GLY A 694 8.62 40.89 19.08
CA GLY A 694 8.40 42.18 19.73
C GLY A 694 9.16 43.29 18.99
N ASP A 695 10.06 43.98 19.71
CA ASP A 695 10.96 44.99 19.15
C ASP A 695 12.23 44.40 18.48
N GLU A 696 12.53 43.10 18.70
CA GLU A 696 13.69 42.41 18.11
C GLU A 696 13.31 41.64 16.83
N ALA A 697 14.31 41.19 16.05
CA ALA A 697 14.07 40.47 14.80
C ALA A 697 15.14 39.42 14.49
N GLU A 698 14.71 38.19 14.16
CA GLU A 698 15.59 37.10 13.73
C GLU A 698 15.70 37.00 12.21
N LEU A 699 16.90 36.71 11.71
CA LEU A 699 17.28 36.87 10.30
C LEU A 699 17.72 35.55 9.65
N PHE A 700 16.95 35.04 8.71
CA PHE A 700 17.23 33.80 7.98
C PHE A 700 17.53 34.11 6.50
N THR A 701 18.50 33.41 5.89
CA THR A 701 18.91 33.66 4.49
C THR A 701 18.91 32.40 3.64
N VAL A 702 18.59 32.54 2.35
CA VAL A 702 18.65 31.47 1.34
C VAL A 702 18.93 32.06 -0.05
N THR A 703 19.50 31.27 -0.95
CA THR A 703 19.76 31.68 -2.35
C THR A 703 18.94 30.87 -3.35
N VAL A 704 18.61 31.47 -4.49
CA VAL A 704 18.01 30.81 -5.66
C VAL A 704 18.84 31.12 -6.89
N ASP A 705 19.24 30.09 -7.63
CA ASP A 705 19.96 30.22 -8.89
C ASP A 705 18.99 30.25 -10.08
N PHE A 706 18.90 31.41 -10.74
CA PHE A 706 18.14 31.57 -11.98
C PHE A 706 19.03 31.26 -13.20
N VAL A 707 18.66 30.27 -14.01
CA VAL A 707 19.43 29.77 -15.16
C VAL A 707 18.69 29.94 -16.49
N ALA A 708 19.42 29.92 -17.61
CA ALA A 708 18.81 29.96 -18.93
C ALA A 708 18.05 28.66 -19.24
N ASP A 709 17.04 28.75 -20.12
CA ASP A 709 16.26 27.61 -20.61
C ASP A 709 17.05 26.80 -21.67
N GLU A 710 16.42 25.78 -22.27
CA GLU A 710 17.00 24.99 -23.34
C GLU A 710 17.47 25.82 -24.55
N ILE A 711 18.51 25.34 -25.24
CA ILE A 711 19.07 25.95 -26.46
C ILE A 711 17.98 26.07 -27.55
N ASP A 712 17.67 27.30 -27.96
CA ASP A 712 16.80 27.59 -29.10
C ASP A 712 17.64 27.89 -30.34
N LEU A 713 17.43 27.14 -31.43
CA LEU A 713 18.20 27.25 -32.67
C LEU A 713 17.82 28.47 -33.53
N GLY A 714 16.72 29.17 -33.23
CA GLY A 714 16.33 30.42 -33.88
C GLY A 714 16.86 31.67 -33.18
N ALA A 715 17.04 31.62 -31.85
CA ALA A 715 17.68 32.67 -31.06
C ALA A 715 19.23 32.58 -31.05
N SER A 716 19.76 31.36 -31.19
CA SER A 716 21.19 31.09 -31.35
C SER A 716 21.70 31.52 -32.73
N ARG A 717 23.00 31.82 -32.85
CA ARG A 717 23.63 32.26 -34.12
C ARG A 717 25.10 31.90 -34.21
N TYR A 718 25.68 31.97 -35.40
CA TYR A 718 27.13 31.91 -35.61
C TYR A 718 27.63 33.02 -36.53
N ALA A 719 28.93 33.31 -36.47
CA ALA A 719 29.65 34.22 -37.33
C ALA A 719 31.01 33.63 -37.72
N VAL A 720 31.46 33.90 -38.95
CA VAL A 720 32.70 33.37 -39.53
C VAL A 720 33.56 34.56 -39.98
N SER A 721 34.88 34.55 -39.72
CA SER A 721 35.72 35.73 -39.95
C SER A 721 36.10 35.99 -41.42
N ALA A 722 36.07 34.96 -42.26
CA ALA A 722 36.35 35.02 -43.71
C ALA A 722 35.80 33.77 -44.41
N ASP A 723 35.50 33.89 -45.71
CA ASP A 723 35.06 32.80 -46.60
C ASP A 723 36.17 32.27 -47.53
N GLU A 724 37.30 32.97 -47.64
CA GLU A 724 38.52 32.52 -48.31
C GLU A 724 39.77 32.75 -47.42
N ALA A 725 40.73 31.81 -47.46
CA ALA A 725 41.99 31.83 -46.72
C ALA A 725 43.09 31.09 -47.50
N ARG A 726 44.36 31.21 -47.11
CA ARG A 726 45.49 30.49 -47.72
C ARG A 726 45.54 29.03 -47.31
N ALA A 727 45.86 28.17 -48.28
CA ALA A 727 46.24 26.76 -48.08
C ALA A 727 47.66 26.58 -47.49
N ASP A 728 48.05 27.45 -46.55
CA ASP A 728 49.36 27.36 -45.89
C ASP A 728 49.34 26.65 -44.54
N GLY A 729 48.18 26.59 -43.88
CA GLY A 729 47.96 26.01 -42.55
C GLY A 729 48.43 26.88 -41.38
N SER A 730 48.66 28.18 -41.65
CA SER A 730 49.01 29.19 -40.65
C SER A 730 48.05 30.38 -40.65
N GLU A 731 47.51 30.76 -41.82
CA GLU A 731 46.31 31.60 -41.89
C GLU A 731 45.09 30.79 -41.41
N SER A 732 44.26 31.38 -40.55
CA SER A 732 43.13 30.69 -39.93
C SER A 732 41.86 31.53 -39.92
N VAL A 733 40.74 30.86 -40.20
CA VAL A 733 39.39 31.43 -40.11
C VAL A 733 38.83 31.12 -38.73
N ASN A 734 38.30 32.15 -38.06
CA ASN A 734 37.71 32.01 -36.74
C ASN A 734 36.19 31.93 -36.86
N VAL A 735 35.58 31.00 -36.12
CA VAL A 735 34.12 30.86 -36.00
C VAL A 735 33.72 31.14 -34.56
N LEU A 736 32.78 32.07 -34.39
CA LEU A 736 32.12 32.37 -33.12
C LEU A 736 30.68 31.86 -33.19
N VAL A 737 30.32 30.97 -32.28
CA VAL A 737 28.96 30.50 -32.08
C VAL A 737 28.43 31.08 -30.78
N VAL A 738 27.20 31.57 -30.77
CA VAL A 738 26.53 32.13 -29.59
C VAL A 738 25.22 31.40 -29.38
N LEU A 739 25.15 30.57 -28.35
CA LEU A 739 23.95 29.83 -27.97
C LEU A 739 23.05 30.68 -27.05
N LYS A 740 21.77 30.67 -27.34
CA LYS A 740 20.73 31.35 -26.57
C LYS A 740 19.52 30.46 -26.37
N ASP A 741 18.77 30.71 -25.31
CA ASP A 741 17.43 30.19 -25.15
C ASP A 741 16.41 31.01 -25.95
N LYS A 742 15.15 30.58 -25.92
CA LYS A 742 14.04 31.20 -26.65
C LYS A 742 13.70 32.63 -26.20
N LEU A 743 14.06 33.01 -24.97
CA LEU A 743 13.90 34.35 -24.42
C LEU A 743 15.11 35.25 -24.75
N GLY A 744 16.20 34.64 -25.20
CA GLY A 744 17.43 35.30 -25.58
C GLY A 744 18.48 35.35 -24.46
N ASN A 745 18.32 34.61 -23.35
CA ASN A 745 19.37 34.46 -22.35
C ASN A 745 20.56 33.66 -22.94
N PRO A 746 21.82 33.96 -22.56
CA PRO A 746 22.96 33.15 -22.97
C PRO A 746 22.94 31.78 -22.29
N VAL A 747 23.05 30.70 -23.07
CA VAL A 747 23.12 29.34 -22.52
C VAL A 747 24.58 28.99 -22.23
N LYS A 748 24.96 28.98 -20.96
CA LYS A 748 26.28 28.57 -20.45
C LYS A 748 26.41 27.05 -20.44
N GLY A 749 27.58 26.51 -20.82
CA GLY A 749 27.87 25.08 -20.81
C GLY A 749 27.26 24.26 -21.95
N GLY A 750 26.55 24.90 -22.89
CA GLY A 750 25.99 24.25 -24.07
C GLY A 750 27.10 23.75 -24.99
N ARG A 751 27.04 22.46 -25.38
CA ARG A 751 28.03 21.87 -26.30
C ARG A 751 27.82 22.38 -27.73
N VAL A 752 28.92 22.79 -28.35
CA VAL A 752 29.02 23.09 -29.78
C VAL A 752 30.12 22.22 -30.39
N GLU A 753 29.92 21.77 -31.62
CA GLU A 753 30.90 21.08 -32.47
C GLU A 753 30.80 21.61 -33.90
N LEU A 754 31.89 21.55 -34.66
CA LEU A 754 31.89 21.84 -36.10
C LEU A 754 32.12 20.55 -36.89
N GLY A 755 31.08 20.07 -37.58
CA GLY A 755 31.22 19.01 -38.57
C GLY A 755 31.74 19.55 -39.90
N GLN A 756 32.62 18.82 -40.59
CA GLN A 756 33.24 19.25 -41.86
C GLN A 756 33.19 18.16 -42.95
N THR A 757 33.38 18.57 -44.21
CA THR A 757 33.41 17.67 -45.39
C THR A 757 34.79 17.44 -46.01
N GLY A 758 35.87 17.93 -45.41
CA GLY A 758 37.24 17.92 -45.96
C GLY A 758 38.31 17.57 -44.91
N GLU A 759 39.58 17.82 -45.23
CA GLU A 759 40.73 17.43 -44.38
C GLU A 759 41.32 18.59 -43.56
N SER A 760 40.65 19.75 -43.55
CA SER A 760 40.99 20.91 -42.71
C SER A 760 41.11 20.59 -41.22
N LEU A 761 41.92 21.37 -40.51
CA LEU A 761 42.12 21.26 -39.06
C LEU A 761 41.22 22.26 -38.33
N ILE A 762 40.36 21.74 -37.42
CA ILE A 762 39.54 22.54 -36.52
C ILE A 762 40.12 22.46 -35.10
N SER A 763 40.41 23.62 -34.51
CA SER A 763 41.00 23.75 -33.19
C SER A 763 40.16 24.62 -32.26
N PRO A 764 39.60 24.08 -31.16
CA PRO A 764 39.35 22.66 -30.89
C PRO A 764 38.11 22.15 -31.65
N GLN A 765 37.93 20.84 -31.82
CA GLN A 765 36.79 20.28 -32.55
C GLN A 765 35.42 20.52 -31.87
N SER A 766 35.37 20.52 -30.54
CA SER A 766 34.17 20.79 -29.74
C SER A 766 34.48 21.67 -28.53
N VAL A 767 33.53 22.54 -28.18
CA VAL A 767 33.61 23.57 -27.13
C VAL A 767 32.34 23.54 -26.28
N LEU A 768 32.43 23.87 -25.00
CA LEU A 768 31.26 24.24 -24.18
C LEU A 768 31.20 25.76 -24.10
N THR A 769 30.01 26.34 -24.24
CA THR A 769 29.84 27.80 -24.18
C THR A 769 30.17 28.41 -22.82
N ASP A 770 30.71 29.62 -22.84
CA ASP A 770 31.02 30.40 -21.64
C ASP A 770 29.78 31.10 -21.03
N GLU A 771 30.00 31.99 -20.06
CA GLU A 771 28.93 32.72 -19.36
C GLU A 771 28.16 33.71 -20.26
N SER A 772 28.75 34.10 -21.39
CA SER A 772 28.10 34.92 -22.43
C SER A 772 27.41 34.07 -23.51
N GLY A 773 27.43 32.74 -23.35
CA GLY A 773 26.88 31.79 -24.31
C GLY A 773 27.78 31.58 -25.52
N GLU A 774 29.05 31.99 -25.46
CA GLU A 774 29.97 31.96 -26.61
C GLU A 774 30.85 30.71 -26.65
N ALA A 775 31.01 30.16 -27.86
CA ALA A 775 31.93 29.08 -28.21
C ALA A 775 32.77 29.48 -29.43
N ARG A 776 34.08 29.23 -29.39
CA ARG A 776 35.05 29.81 -30.34
C ARG A 776 35.95 28.72 -30.94
N PHE A 777 36.09 28.74 -32.27
CA PHE A 777 36.82 27.76 -33.07
C PHE A 777 37.79 28.47 -34.02
N SER A 778 38.92 27.85 -34.31
CA SER A 778 39.88 28.28 -35.33
C SER A 778 40.07 27.17 -36.37
N ILE A 779 40.07 27.52 -37.65
CA ILE A 779 40.07 26.58 -38.78
C ILE A 779 41.19 26.94 -39.75
N ALA A 780 42.03 25.97 -40.12
CA ALA A 780 43.08 26.15 -41.13
C ALA A 780 43.24 24.89 -42.00
N SER A 781 43.81 25.01 -43.20
CA SER A 781 44.17 23.85 -44.03
C SER A 781 45.51 24.04 -44.74
N HIS A 782 46.23 22.93 -44.94
CA HIS A 782 47.40 22.84 -45.81
C HIS A 782 47.03 22.45 -47.26
N ALA A 783 45.77 22.10 -47.52
CA ALA A 783 45.27 21.67 -48.83
C ALA A 783 44.56 22.80 -49.58
N VAL A 784 44.62 22.76 -50.91
CA VAL A 784 43.87 23.67 -51.78
C VAL A 784 42.50 23.06 -52.07
N GLU A 785 41.53 23.39 -51.22
CA GLU A 785 40.20 22.76 -51.15
C GLU A 785 39.10 23.78 -50.85
N THR A 786 37.83 23.41 -51.08
CA THR A 786 36.68 24.13 -50.52
C THR A 786 35.95 23.18 -49.58
N VAL A 787 35.95 23.49 -48.29
CA VAL A 787 35.33 22.65 -47.25
C VAL A 787 34.01 23.27 -46.82
N SER A 788 32.99 22.43 -46.64
CA SER A 788 31.73 22.86 -46.04
C SER A 788 31.68 22.47 -44.56
N TYR A 789 31.16 23.37 -43.73
CA TYR A 789 31.09 23.23 -42.28
C TYR A 789 29.66 23.42 -41.77
N THR A 790 29.28 22.61 -40.79
CA THR A 790 27.98 22.70 -40.10
C THR A 790 28.22 22.88 -38.62
N VAL A 791 27.59 23.89 -38.02
CA VAL A 791 27.56 24.06 -36.56
C VAL A 791 26.58 23.06 -35.96
N ILE A 792 27.04 22.21 -35.03
CA ILE A 792 26.26 21.12 -34.43
C ILE A 792 26.10 21.39 -32.92
N THR A 793 24.89 21.16 -32.41
CA THR A 793 24.52 21.26 -30.99
C THR A 793 23.71 20.02 -30.58
N PRO A 794 23.50 19.75 -29.28
CA PRO A 794 22.58 18.70 -28.80
C PRO A 794 21.14 18.79 -29.33
N LYS A 795 20.69 19.98 -29.77
CA LYS A 795 19.35 20.19 -30.36
C LYS A 795 19.32 20.04 -31.89
N GLY A 796 20.48 19.85 -32.54
CA GLY A 796 20.62 19.72 -33.98
C GLY A 796 21.60 20.72 -34.59
N ALA A 797 21.57 20.83 -35.92
CA ALA A 797 22.39 21.77 -36.67
C ALA A 797 21.88 23.21 -36.53
N LEU A 798 22.78 24.14 -36.23
CA LEU A 798 22.48 25.57 -36.10
C LEU A 798 22.66 26.27 -37.45
N GLY A 799 21.54 26.46 -38.16
CA GLY A 799 21.51 27.10 -39.47
C GLY A 799 21.94 26.18 -40.62
N ASN A 800 22.24 26.78 -41.77
CA ASN A 800 22.74 26.07 -42.95
C ASN A 800 24.24 25.83 -42.86
N ALA A 801 24.75 24.84 -43.60
CA ALA A 801 26.19 24.68 -43.76
C ALA A 801 26.79 25.89 -44.50
N PHE A 802 27.93 26.38 -44.02
CA PHE A 802 28.75 27.40 -44.71
C PHE A 802 29.92 26.74 -45.44
N GLN A 803 30.70 27.52 -46.19
CA GLN A 803 31.90 27.05 -46.89
C GLN A 803 33.08 27.99 -46.62
N ILE A 804 34.28 27.42 -46.55
CA ILE A 804 35.55 28.16 -46.59
C ILE A 804 36.38 27.59 -47.74
N ARG A 805 36.94 28.49 -48.55
CA ARG A 805 37.85 28.17 -49.65
C ARG A 805 39.30 28.37 -49.21
N PHE A 806 40.11 27.33 -49.30
CA PHE A 806 41.55 27.38 -49.08
C PHE A 806 42.27 27.47 -50.43
N ALA A 807 42.92 28.61 -50.68
CA ALA A 807 43.52 28.94 -51.97
C ALA A 807 45.04 28.74 -52.00
N ASP A 808 45.56 28.35 -53.17
CA ASP A 808 47.00 28.27 -53.44
C ASP A 808 47.62 29.67 -53.46
N PHE A 809 48.81 29.82 -52.87
CA PHE A 809 49.49 31.11 -52.72
C PHE A 809 50.84 31.14 -53.47
N PHE A 810 51.13 32.30 -54.05
CA PHE A 810 52.33 32.56 -54.85
C PHE A 810 53.57 32.64 -53.95
N ARG A 811 54.70 32.06 -54.37
CA ARG A 811 55.86 31.79 -53.50
C ARG A 811 56.95 32.86 -53.56
N ASP A 812 56.56 34.11 -53.79
CA ASP A 812 57.40 35.31 -53.94
C ASP A 812 58.56 35.18 -54.96
N ALA A 813 58.43 34.28 -55.94
CA ALA A 813 59.51 33.94 -56.88
C ALA A 813 59.01 33.73 -58.31
N ILE A 814 59.65 34.43 -59.27
CA ILE A 814 59.55 34.14 -60.70
C ILE A 814 60.89 33.66 -61.27
N ARG A 815 60.83 32.67 -62.15
CA ARG A 815 61.95 32.10 -62.90
C ARG A 815 61.81 32.48 -64.38
N VAL A 816 62.94 32.75 -65.02
CA VAL A 816 63.08 32.90 -66.47
C VAL A 816 63.90 31.74 -67.04
N GLU A 817 63.75 31.44 -68.34
CA GLU A 817 64.58 30.42 -69.00
C GLU A 817 66.03 30.90 -69.27
N SER A 818 66.22 32.20 -69.49
CA SER A 818 67.56 32.81 -69.57
C SER A 818 67.57 34.17 -68.91
N GLU A 819 68.62 34.45 -68.13
CA GLU A 819 68.87 35.76 -67.54
C GLU A 819 69.62 36.72 -68.48
N SER A 820 70.05 36.25 -69.66
CA SER A 820 70.68 37.11 -70.66
C SER A 820 70.38 36.70 -72.11
N TYR A 821 70.27 37.71 -72.98
CA TYR A 821 70.01 37.56 -74.41
C TYR A 821 71.04 38.36 -75.20
N ARG A 822 71.60 37.76 -76.26
CA ARG A 822 72.44 38.44 -77.24
C ARG A 822 71.75 38.39 -78.60
N LEU A 823 71.44 39.56 -79.15
CA LEU A 823 70.67 39.72 -80.38
C LEU A 823 71.45 40.60 -81.37
N LYS A 824 71.11 40.55 -82.66
CA LYS A 824 71.54 41.57 -83.63
C LYS A 824 70.39 42.56 -83.86
N VAL A 825 70.70 43.77 -84.32
CA VAL A 825 69.67 44.77 -84.65
C VAL A 825 68.65 44.19 -85.63
N GLY A 826 67.37 44.26 -85.27
CA GLY A 826 66.24 43.70 -86.01
C GLY A 826 65.87 42.24 -85.67
N ASP A 827 66.57 41.57 -84.76
CA ASP A 827 66.18 40.24 -84.27
C ASP A 827 65.16 40.35 -83.12
N ALA A 828 64.40 39.28 -82.88
CA ALA A 828 63.45 39.18 -81.76
C ALA A 828 63.51 37.79 -81.08
N SER A 829 63.25 37.74 -79.77
CA SER A 829 63.27 36.52 -78.95
C SER A 829 62.06 36.45 -78.02
N ASP A 830 61.47 35.26 -77.91
CA ASP A 830 60.56 34.91 -76.82
C ASP A 830 61.28 34.88 -75.47
N VAL A 831 60.52 35.07 -74.39
CA VAL A 831 60.96 34.92 -73.00
C VAL A 831 59.86 34.21 -72.22
N MET A 832 60.08 32.95 -71.87
CA MET A 832 59.17 32.25 -70.96
C MET A 832 59.42 32.68 -69.52
N VAL A 833 58.33 32.98 -68.80
CA VAL A 833 58.35 33.35 -67.39
C VAL A 833 57.47 32.39 -66.62
N TYR A 834 58.02 31.83 -65.55
CA TYR A 834 57.38 30.85 -64.70
C TYR A 834 57.23 31.42 -63.29
N ALA A 835 56.03 31.28 -62.72
CA ALA A 835 55.74 31.60 -61.34
C ALA A 835 55.79 30.33 -60.49
N ASP A 836 56.56 30.37 -59.40
CA ASP A 836 56.57 29.31 -58.40
C ASP A 836 55.38 29.49 -57.46
N TYR A 837 54.42 28.55 -57.47
CA TYR A 837 53.37 28.43 -56.47
C TYR A 837 53.72 27.24 -55.56
N LYS A 838 53.33 27.31 -54.28
CA LYS A 838 53.70 26.28 -53.29
C LYS A 838 53.32 24.85 -53.71
N SER A 839 52.31 24.69 -54.57
CA SER A 839 51.91 23.38 -55.15
C SER A 839 52.58 22.99 -56.47
N ARG A 840 53.07 23.95 -57.30
CA ARG A 840 53.56 23.74 -58.67
C ARG A 840 54.19 24.99 -59.28
N GLU A 841 55.10 24.78 -60.23
CA GLU A 841 55.50 25.84 -61.18
C GLU A 841 54.40 26.04 -62.25
N LYS A 842 54.15 27.28 -62.66
CA LYS A 842 53.14 27.65 -63.67
C LYS A 842 53.70 28.67 -64.66
N GLU A 843 53.49 28.46 -65.96
CA GLU A 843 53.82 29.48 -66.98
C GLU A 843 52.91 30.71 -66.84
N VAL A 844 53.51 31.90 -66.82
CA VAL A 844 52.84 33.19 -66.67
C VAL A 844 53.29 34.24 -67.69
N SER A 845 54.07 33.88 -68.71
CA SER A 845 54.71 34.79 -69.70
C SER A 845 53.79 35.85 -70.31
N LYS A 846 52.49 35.59 -70.43
CA LYS A 846 51.46 36.49 -70.97
C LYS A 846 50.72 37.33 -69.93
N LEU A 847 51.09 37.22 -68.65
CA LEU A 847 50.44 37.82 -67.48
C LEU A 847 51.41 38.67 -66.64
N VAL A 848 52.64 38.88 -67.10
CA VAL A 848 53.66 39.70 -66.44
C VAL A 848 53.78 41.05 -67.13
N ASP A 849 54.11 42.08 -66.36
CA ASP A 849 54.44 43.41 -66.86
C ASP A 849 55.93 43.50 -67.21
N TRP A 850 56.28 44.35 -68.18
CA TRP A 850 57.64 44.46 -68.71
C TRP A 850 58.08 45.92 -68.81
N ARG A 851 59.32 46.20 -68.42
CA ARG A 851 59.94 47.53 -68.51
C ARG A 851 61.37 47.42 -69.03
N SER A 852 61.71 48.15 -70.10
CA SER A 852 63.10 48.30 -70.54
C SER A 852 63.78 49.47 -69.82
N SER A 853 65.07 49.32 -69.50
CA SER A 853 65.93 50.42 -69.06
C SER A 853 66.29 51.38 -70.20
N ASP A 854 66.30 50.87 -71.44
CA ASP A 854 66.54 51.65 -72.67
C ASP A 854 65.79 51.01 -73.85
N SER A 855 64.61 51.54 -74.15
CA SER A 855 63.76 51.09 -75.26
C SER A 855 64.30 51.46 -76.65
N SER A 856 65.36 52.28 -76.75
CA SER A 856 66.07 52.54 -78.02
C SER A 856 67.09 51.44 -78.35
N VAL A 857 67.52 50.68 -77.35
CA VAL A 857 68.39 49.50 -77.51
C VAL A 857 67.56 48.22 -77.61
N ALA A 858 66.69 47.95 -76.63
CA ALA A 858 65.80 46.78 -76.65
C ALA A 858 64.41 47.11 -76.09
N GLY A 859 63.38 46.79 -76.85
CA GLY A 859 61.97 46.96 -76.47
C GLY A 859 61.24 45.61 -76.34
N LEU A 860 59.94 45.67 -76.06
CA LEU A 860 59.05 44.52 -76.14
C LEU A 860 57.98 44.77 -77.22
N GLN A 861 57.70 43.79 -78.06
CA GLN A 861 56.58 43.81 -79.00
C GLN A 861 55.98 42.40 -79.09
N ASP A 862 54.65 42.30 -79.01
CA ASP A 862 53.88 41.04 -79.10
C ASP A 862 54.40 39.90 -78.20
N GLY A 863 54.88 40.26 -77.00
CA GLY A 863 55.43 39.33 -76.00
C GLY A 863 56.88 38.90 -76.23
N LYS A 864 57.56 39.44 -77.24
CA LYS A 864 58.98 39.16 -77.54
C LYS A 864 59.86 40.37 -77.24
N ILE A 865 61.08 40.13 -76.79
CA ILE A 865 62.14 41.15 -76.79
C ILE A 865 62.52 41.43 -78.24
N VAL A 866 62.54 42.71 -78.64
CA VAL A 866 62.97 43.16 -79.97
C VAL A 866 64.22 44.02 -79.85
N ALA A 867 65.24 43.71 -80.65
CA ALA A 867 66.51 44.43 -80.70
C ALA A 867 66.42 45.66 -81.63
N VAL A 868 66.36 46.85 -81.04
CA VAL A 868 66.08 48.12 -81.73
C VAL A 868 67.37 48.86 -82.14
N GLY A 869 68.39 48.84 -81.29
CA GLY A 869 69.64 49.61 -81.49
C GLY A 869 70.83 48.99 -80.78
N VAL A 870 72.05 49.25 -81.27
CA VAL A 870 73.29 48.65 -80.73
C VAL A 870 73.58 49.21 -79.33
N GLY A 871 73.77 48.32 -78.35
CA GLY A 871 74.01 48.69 -76.96
C GLY A 871 73.69 47.56 -75.98
N SER A 872 73.52 47.89 -74.70
CA SER A 872 73.00 46.96 -73.68
C SER A 872 71.90 47.62 -72.87
N ALA A 873 70.78 46.90 -72.69
CA ALA A 873 69.64 47.29 -71.87
C ALA A 873 69.30 46.18 -70.87
N ARG A 874 68.58 46.52 -69.81
CA ARG A 874 67.93 45.54 -68.93
C ARG A 874 66.44 45.54 -69.21
N ILE A 875 65.82 44.37 -69.16
CA ILE A 875 64.36 44.23 -69.10
C ILE A 875 64.01 43.79 -67.70
N THR A 876 63.27 44.62 -66.96
CA THR A 876 62.63 44.27 -65.69
C THR A 876 61.30 43.62 -66.01
N ILE A 877 61.07 42.44 -65.45
CA ILE A 877 59.85 41.64 -65.56
C ILE A 877 59.17 41.69 -64.20
N SER A 878 57.88 42.02 -64.12
CA SER A 878 57.14 42.10 -62.85
C SER A 878 55.91 41.18 -62.86
N TYR A 879 55.75 40.36 -61.83
CA TYR A 879 54.56 39.53 -61.63
C TYR A 879 54.12 39.55 -60.17
N LEU A 880 52.87 39.95 -59.92
CA LEU A 880 52.27 40.05 -58.59
C LEU A 880 53.14 40.84 -57.57
N GLY A 881 53.93 41.81 -58.04
CA GLY A 881 54.82 42.65 -57.23
C GLY A 881 56.26 42.15 -57.10
N ILE A 882 56.59 40.96 -57.63
CA ILE A 882 57.96 40.44 -57.66
C ILE A 882 58.63 40.81 -58.98
N GLU A 883 59.77 41.47 -58.91
CA GLU A 883 60.56 41.90 -60.07
C GLU A 883 61.79 41.01 -60.32
N LYS A 884 62.08 40.75 -61.60
CA LYS A 884 63.27 40.04 -62.09
C LYS A 884 63.88 40.81 -63.26
N GLU A 885 65.15 41.20 -63.15
CA GLU A 885 65.88 41.77 -64.30
C GLU A 885 66.55 40.68 -65.14
N ILE A 886 66.54 40.87 -66.47
CA ILE A 886 67.34 40.14 -67.45
C ILE A 886 68.12 41.11 -68.33
N SER A 887 69.31 40.71 -68.80
CA SER A 887 70.22 41.57 -69.56
C SER A 887 70.17 41.29 -71.06
N VAL A 888 69.93 42.33 -71.88
CA VAL A 888 69.89 42.24 -73.35
C VAL A 888 71.06 43.02 -73.93
N THR A 889 71.91 42.37 -74.72
CA THR A 889 72.98 43.03 -75.48
C THR A 889 72.73 42.90 -76.97
N VAL A 890 72.64 44.04 -77.65
CA VAL A 890 72.34 44.14 -79.08
C VAL A 890 73.60 44.50 -79.85
N THR A 891 73.91 43.71 -80.86
CA THR A 891 75.14 43.81 -81.66
C THR A 891 74.86 44.26 -83.11
N PRO A 892 75.84 44.84 -83.81
CA PRO A 892 75.69 45.19 -85.22
C PRO A 892 75.39 43.98 -86.11
N LYS A 893 74.70 44.23 -87.22
CA LYS A 893 74.42 43.22 -88.26
C LYS A 893 75.41 43.41 -89.40
N GLU A 894 76.50 42.65 -89.37
CA GLU A 894 77.60 42.75 -90.34
C GLU A 894 77.25 42.08 -91.68
N ASP A 895 77.45 42.81 -92.78
CA ASP A 895 77.65 42.24 -94.12
C ASP A 895 79.09 41.73 -94.25
N GLY A 896 79.28 40.57 -94.90
CA GLY A 896 80.47 39.74 -94.69
C GLY A 896 81.66 39.95 -95.65
N GLY A 897 82.84 39.51 -95.19
CA GLY A 897 84.07 39.39 -96.00
C GLY A 897 85.23 38.69 -95.26
N ASN A 898 85.59 37.48 -95.69
CA ASN A 898 86.67 36.63 -95.12
C ASN A 898 88.06 37.03 -95.71
N PRO A 899 89.20 36.91 -95.00
CA PRO A 899 89.91 35.60 -94.92
C PRO A 899 90.65 35.26 -93.59
N ASP A 900 90.88 33.96 -93.40
CA ASP A 900 91.72 33.29 -92.37
C ASP A 900 93.24 33.41 -92.66
N PRO A 901 94.13 33.40 -91.62
CA PRO A 901 94.91 32.18 -91.34
C PRO A 901 95.21 31.87 -89.84
N GLY A 902 95.23 30.57 -89.48
CA GLY A 902 95.75 30.03 -88.20
C GLY A 902 97.31 30.03 -88.06
N PRO A 903 97.94 29.26 -87.13
CA PRO A 903 97.49 28.00 -86.48
C PRO A 903 97.66 27.95 -84.92
N GLY A 904 97.56 26.75 -84.31
CA GLY A 904 97.64 26.47 -82.85
C GLY A 904 99.06 26.46 -82.22
N PRO A 905 99.25 25.94 -80.98
CA PRO A 905 99.00 24.51 -80.64
C PRO A 905 98.43 24.18 -79.23
N ASP A 906 98.22 22.88 -78.98
CA ASP A 906 97.92 22.23 -77.66
C ASP A 906 99.21 21.98 -76.84
N PRO A 907 99.14 21.90 -75.49
CA PRO A 907 99.34 20.57 -74.88
C PRO A 907 98.51 20.24 -73.61
N THR A 908 97.98 19.01 -73.59
CA THR A 908 97.59 18.18 -72.41
C THR A 908 98.80 17.83 -71.47
N PRO A 909 98.72 17.02 -70.36
CA PRO A 909 97.64 16.16 -69.84
C PRO A 909 97.47 16.02 -68.28
N SER A 910 96.53 15.13 -67.89
CA SER A 910 96.56 14.23 -66.71
C SER A 910 96.26 14.76 -65.29
N PRO A 911 95.93 13.88 -64.30
CA PRO A 911 95.57 12.45 -64.38
C PRO A 911 94.27 12.04 -63.64
N THR A 912 93.80 10.81 -63.88
CA THR A 912 92.85 10.07 -63.02
C THR A 912 93.55 8.83 -62.43
N PRO A 913 93.23 8.45 -61.18
CA PRO A 913 93.32 7.04 -60.77
C PRO A 913 92.01 6.51 -60.15
N GLY A 914 91.65 5.27 -60.49
CA GLY A 914 90.80 4.39 -59.65
C GLY A 914 91.67 3.51 -58.72
N PRO A 915 91.24 2.29 -58.31
CA PRO A 915 90.02 1.57 -58.67
C PRO A 915 89.29 0.88 -57.47
N THR A 916 88.35 -0.01 -57.81
CA THR A 916 87.67 -1.07 -57.02
C THR A 916 88.61 -2.01 -56.23
N PRO A 917 88.18 -2.81 -55.19
CA PRO A 917 87.17 -3.90 -55.38
C PRO A 917 86.38 -4.53 -54.18
N ASN A 918 85.14 -4.99 -54.47
CA ASN A 918 84.44 -6.23 -53.99
C ASN A 918 84.21 -6.52 -52.46
N PRO A 919 83.39 -7.53 -52.06
CA PRO A 919 82.59 -8.48 -52.85
C PRO A 919 81.09 -8.67 -52.47
N THR A 920 80.30 -9.14 -53.45
CA THR A 920 79.02 -9.91 -53.31
C THR A 920 79.34 -11.33 -52.76
N PRO A 921 78.47 -12.12 -52.06
CA PRO A 921 77.07 -12.39 -52.47
C PRO A 921 75.99 -12.88 -51.45
N SER A 922 74.71 -12.67 -51.81
CA SER A 922 73.58 -13.64 -51.70
C SER A 922 73.16 -14.16 -50.28
N PRO A 923 72.28 -15.19 -50.07
CA PRO A 923 70.89 -14.89 -49.69
C PRO A 923 70.25 -15.70 -48.52
N THR A 924 69.14 -15.18 -47.95
CA THR A 924 68.09 -15.91 -47.16
C THR A 924 68.54 -16.61 -45.84
N PRO A 925 67.64 -17.17 -44.96
CA PRO A 925 66.16 -17.18 -44.93
C PRO A 925 65.50 -16.74 -43.58
N ASN A 926 64.18 -16.93 -43.52
CA ASN A 926 63.26 -17.11 -42.36
C ASN A 926 63.71 -18.31 -41.43
N PRO A 927 63.04 -18.78 -40.33
CA PRO A 927 61.65 -18.55 -39.86
C PRO A 927 61.37 -18.56 -38.32
N GLY A 928 60.09 -18.52 -37.90
CA GLY A 928 59.62 -19.19 -36.66
C GLY A 928 58.25 -18.73 -36.13
N THR A 929 57.50 -19.66 -35.52
CA THR A 929 56.09 -19.95 -35.93
C THR A 929 55.25 -20.73 -34.90
N GLY A 930 53.91 -20.67 -35.03
CA GLY A 930 52.92 -21.54 -34.33
C GLY A 930 51.56 -20.82 -34.16
N SER A 931 50.51 -20.97 -34.98
CA SER A 931 49.72 -22.17 -35.42
C SER A 931 48.85 -22.75 -34.29
N GLY A 932 47.53 -22.96 -34.38
CA GLY A 932 46.45 -22.80 -35.40
C GLY A 932 45.20 -23.63 -34.96
N PRO A 933 44.10 -23.86 -35.72
CA PRO A 933 43.58 -23.26 -36.97
C PRO A 933 42.09 -22.75 -36.85
N GLY A 934 41.44 -22.36 -37.97
CA GLY A 934 40.00 -21.95 -38.07
C GLY A 934 39.03 -23.09 -38.45
N PRO A 935 37.87 -22.88 -39.15
CA PRO A 935 37.31 -21.69 -39.86
C PRO A 935 35.93 -21.23 -39.26
N GLY A 936 35.03 -20.42 -39.84
CA GLY A 936 34.98 -19.55 -41.04
C GLY A 936 33.53 -19.20 -41.52
N SER A 937 33.41 -18.48 -42.66
CA SER A 937 32.19 -18.13 -43.47
C SER A 937 31.03 -17.31 -42.84
N GLY A 938 30.64 -16.21 -43.53
CA GLY A 938 29.31 -15.56 -43.45
C GLY A 938 28.36 -16.07 -44.58
N PRO A 939 27.23 -15.38 -44.95
CA PRO A 939 27.01 -13.93 -44.88
C PRO A 939 25.59 -13.44 -44.42
N VAL A 940 25.38 -12.12 -44.54
CA VAL A 940 24.14 -11.28 -44.53
C VAL A 940 23.08 -11.69 -45.61
N PRO A 941 21.82 -11.13 -45.74
CA PRO A 941 21.16 -10.00 -45.01
C PRO A 941 19.60 -10.06 -44.71
N ASN A 942 19.10 -9.06 -43.96
CA ASN A 942 17.78 -8.38 -44.07
C ASN A 942 16.47 -9.17 -43.65
N PRO A 943 15.24 -8.65 -43.95
CA PRO A 943 14.31 -8.02 -42.99
C PRO A 943 13.15 -8.92 -42.50
N SER A 944 12.32 -8.41 -41.58
CA SER A 944 11.13 -9.10 -41.05
C SER A 944 9.84 -8.26 -41.05
N PRO A 945 8.75 -8.76 -41.64
CA PRO A 945 7.36 -8.34 -41.39
C PRO A 945 6.51 -9.45 -40.71
N SER A 946 5.48 -9.04 -39.96
CA SER A 946 4.39 -9.92 -39.44
C SER A 946 3.42 -10.35 -40.56
N PRO A 947 2.42 -11.26 -40.34
CA PRO A 947 2.01 -11.95 -39.09
C PRO A 947 1.70 -13.48 -39.23
N GLY A 948 1.40 -14.17 -38.10
CA GLY A 948 0.34 -15.20 -38.11
C GLY A 948 0.49 -16.51 -37.29
N GLN A 949 -0.43 -16.67 -36.33
CA GLN A 949 -1.02 -17.93 -35.81
C GLN A 949 -0.27 -18.84 -34.79
N ASN A 950 -1.11 -19.51 -33.98
CA ASN A 950 -0.86 -20.35 -32.80
C ASN A 950 -0.76 -21.87 -33.21
N PRO A 951 -0.48 -22.88 -32.34
CA PRO A 951 -0.82 -22.93 -30.91
C PRO A 951 0.15 -23.64 -29.90
N ASP A 952 -0.17 -23.44 -28.60
CA ASP A 952 -0.29 -24.46 -27.53
C ASP A 952 0.70 -24.48 -26.33
N ASN A 953 0.10 -24.34 -25.13
CA ASN A 953 0.50 -24.73 -23.75
C ASN A 953 1.84 -24.31 -23.08
N GLY A 954 1.76 -23.77 -21.83
CA GLY A 954 2.93 -23.35 -21.03
C GLY A 954 2.72 -22.73 -19.61
N GLU A 955 1.66 -23.11 -18.88
CA GLU A 955 1.36 -23.00 -17.41
C GLU A 955 2.20 -22.13 -16.38
N LYS A 956 1.50 -21.55 -15.38
CA LYS A 956 1.92 -21.08 -14.00
C LYS A 956 2.59 -19.70 -13.78
N ASP A 957 2.51 -19.04 -12.60
CA ASP A 957 1.53 -18.99 -11.46
C ASP A 957 1.85 -17.82 -10.47
N GLY A 958 0.80 -17.14 -9.93
CA GLY A 958 0.75 -16.50 -8.58
C GLY A 958 1.50 -15.18 -8.27
N ASP A 959 1.36 -14.53 -7.09
CA ASP A 959 0.31 -14.50 -6.03
C ASP A 959 0.65 -13.43 -4.92
N ASN A 960 -0.31 -13.06 -4.05
CA ASN A 960 -0.22 -12.24 -2.80
C ASN A 960 -0.01 -10.69 -2.93
N GLY A 961 -0.34 -9.84 -1.93
CA GLY A 961 -0.84 -10.06 -0.55
C GLY A 961 0.21 -9.70 0.54
N GLY A 962 -0.12 -9.18 1.73
CA GLY A 962 -1.40 -8.77 2.35
C GLY A 962 -1.19 -8.14 3.76
N ASN A 963 -2.27 -7.67 4.40
CA ASN A 963 -2.32 -7.04 5.74
C ASN A 963 -3.76 -7.15 6.33
N ARG A 964 -4.06 -7.05 7.64
CA ARG A 964 -3.22 -6.90 8.86
C ARG A 964 -3.70 -7.90 10.00
N PRO A 965 -4.30 -7.62 11.21
CA PRO A 965 -4.44 -8.64 12.28
C PRO A 965 -5.85 -8.89 12.93
N GLY A 966 -5.94 -9.91 13.81
CA GLY A 966 -6.99 -10.24 14.81
C GLY A 966 -6.45 -11.33 15.78
N THR A 967 -7.04 -11.56 16.98
CA THR A 967 -6.43 -12.41 18.04
C THR A 967 -6.44 -13.92 17.77
N GLN A 968 -5.50 -14.66 18.39
CA GLN A 968 -5.10 -16.03 18.00
C GLN A 968 -5.18 -17.05 19.16
N PRO A 969 -5.87 -18.20 19.02
CA PRO A 969 -5.56 -19.44 19.73
C PRO A 969 -4.37 -20.17 19.06
N GLU A 970 -3.54 -20.90 19.83
CA GLU A 970 -2.26 -21.41 19.32
C GLU A 970 -2.38 -22.31 18.07
N ARG A 971 -1.75 -21.87 16.97
CA ARG A 971 -1.60 -22.66 15.74
C ARG A 971 -0.47 -23.68 15.88
N PRO A 972 -0.59 -24.90 15.33
CA PRO A 972 0.54 -25.82 15.20
C PRO A 972 1.65 -25.20 14.32
N PRO A 973 2.93 -25.48 14.60
CA PRO A 973 4.04 -24.77 13.97
C PRO A 973 4.14 -25.05 12.46
N ILE A 974 4.32 -23.99 11.68
CA ILE A 974 4.53 -24.06 10.23
C ILE A 974 5.99 -24.47 9.98
N ALA A 975 6.22 -25.77 9.80
CA ALA A 975 7.52 -26.29 9.41
C ALA A 975 7.78 -26.02 7.91
N PHE A 976 8.71 -25.10 7.61
CA PHE A 976 9.19 -24.87 6.25
C PHE A 976 10.09 -26.03 5.78
N THR A 977 9.94 -26.44 4.53
CA THR A 977 10.55 -27.67 4.00
C THR A 977 12.04 -27.52 3.62
N ASP A 978 12.50 -26.28 3.44
CA ASP A 978 13.81 -25.92 2.91
C ASP A 978 14.82 -25.42 3.96
N ILE A 979 14.36 -25.00 5.15
CA ILE A 979 15.25 -24.47 6.21
C ILE A 979 15.82 -25.54 7.15
N GLY A 980 15.50 -26.83 6.95
CA GLY A 980 15.72 -27.89 7.94
C GLY A 980 17.16 -28.11 8.43
N GLN A 981 18.16 -27.70 7.63
CA GLN A 981 19.60 -27.68 7.98
C GLN A 981 20.24 -26.30 7.70
N HIS A 982 19.41 -25.26 7.49
CA HIS A 982 19.89 -23.94 7.13
C HIS A 982 20.30 -23.13 8.37
N TRP A 983 21.42 -22.39 8.31
CA TRP A 983 21.98 -21.67 9.46
C TRP A 983 21.00 -20.63 10.05
N ALA A 984 20.14 -20.04 9.22
CA ALA A 984 19.13 -19.07 9.63
C ALA A 984 17.79 -19.70 10.09
N LYS A 985 17.71 -21.02 10.29
CA LYS A 985 16.46 -21.70 10.67
C LYS A 985 15.76 -21.04 11.86
N GLU A 986 16.48 -20.88 12.97
CA GLU A 986 15.94 -20.32 14.22
C GLU A 986 15.44 -18.88 14.07
N PRO A 987 16.21 -17.91 13.50
CA PRO A 987 15.68 -16.57 13.27
C PRO A 987 14.54 -16.52 12.24
N ILE A 988 14.48 -17.44 11.27
CA ILE A 988 13.33 -17.58 10.35
C ILE A 988 12.08 -18.03 11.12
N GLU A 989 12.18 -19.07 11.96
CA GLU A 989 11.07 -19.54 12.79
C GLU A 989 10.60 -18.47 13.79
N LYS A 990 11.54 -17.72 14.42
CA LYS A 990 11.26 -16.57 15.30
C LYS A 990 10.54 -15.43 14.57
N ALA A 991 11.03 -15.02 13.40
CA ALA A 991 10.42 -13.94 12.61
C ALA A 991 9.06 -14.30 12.03
N THR A 992 8.84 -15.57 11.66
CA THR A 992 7.52 -16.06 11.23
C THR A 992 6.54 -16.15 12.39
N LYS A 993 6.96 -16.63 13.58
CA LYS A 993 6.10 -16.61 14.77
C LYS A 993 5.66 -15.19 15.15
N ASN A 994 6.54 -14.21 14.95
CA ASN A 994 6.28 -12.80 15.26
C ASN A 994 5.57 -12.03 14.12
N GLY A 995 5.18 -12.68 13.01
CA GLY A 995 4.48 -12.03 11.88
C GLY A 995 5.31 -11.04 11.06
N ILE A 996 6.64 -11.08 11.19
CA ILE A 996 7.58 -10.14 10.54
C ILE A 996 7.91 -10.60 9.12
N ALA A 997 8.08 -11.91 8.93
CA ALA A 997 8.39 -12.53 7.65
C ALA A 997 7.52 -13.75 7.39
N PHE A 998 7.09 -13.91 6.13
CA PHE A 998 6.26 -15.02 5.67
C PHE A 998 7.02 -15.85 4.62
N GLY A 999 6.79 -17.16 4.63
CA GLY A 999 7.20 -18.06 3.55
C GLY A 999 6.15 -18.12 2.43
N TYR A 1000 6.37 -19.00 1.46
CA TYR A 1000 5.57 -19.11 0.24
C TYR A 1000 4.47 -20.19 0.36
N PRO A 1001 3.41 -20.14 -0.48
CA PRO A 1001 2.35 -21.15 -0.50
C PRO A 1001 2.83 -22.61 -0.71
N ASP A 1002 4.00 -22.78 -1.34
CA ASP A 1002 4.69 -24.06 -1.55
C ASP A 1002 5.35 -24.66 -0.28
N ARG A 1003 5.20 -24.01 0.89
CA ARG A 1003 5.82 -24.35 2.19
C ARG A 1003 7.34 -24.20 2.25
N THR A 1004 7.94 -23.38 1.40
CA THR A 1004 9.34 -22.97 1.51
C THR A 1004 9.49 -21.56 2.07
N PHE A 1005 10.67 -21.19 2.57
CA PHE A 1005 11.02 -19.81 2.94
C PHE A 1005 11.92 -19.11 1.89
N LYS A 1006 12.62 -19.90 1.07
CA LYS A 1006 13.63 -19.53 0.06
C LYS A 1006 14.75 -18.66 0.71
N PRO A 1007 15.47 -19.20 1.71
CA PRO A 1007 16.39 -18.42 2.57
C PRO A 1007 17.50 -17.73 1.78
N ASP A 1008 18.10 -18.41 0.80
CA ASP A 1008 19.22 -17.92 0.00
C ASP A 1008 18.78 -17.06 -1.21
N ARG A 1009 17.48 -16.82 -1.42
CA ARG A 1009 17.00 -15.89 -2.45
C ARG A 1009 17.35 -14.45 -2.04
N SER A 1010 17.79 -13.63 -3.00
CA SER A 1010 17.83 -12.17 -2.85
C SER A 1010 16.49 -11.61 -2.38
N ILE A 1011 16.53 -10.50 -1.65
CA ILE A 1011 15.35 -9.73 -1.23
C ILE A 1011 15.37 -8.33 -1.86
N THR A 1012 14.21 -7.83 -2.30
CA THR A 1012 14.13 -6.47 -2.86
C THR A 1012 14.11 -5.41 -1.75
N ARG A 1013 14.42 -4.16 -2.11
CA ARG A 1013 14.37 -3.00 -1.23
C ARG A 1013 12.96 -2.76 -0.66
N ALA A 1014 11.90 -3.01 -1.42
CA ALA A 1014 10.53 -2.99 -0.92
C ALA A 1014 10.22 -4.16 0.04
N GLU A 1015 10.63 -5.39 -0.29
CA GLU A 1015 10.43 -6.56 0.57
C GLU A 1015 11.13 -6.38 1.93
N PHE A 1016 12.38 -5.89 1.96
CA PHE A 1016 13.11 -5.61 3.19
C PHE A 1016 12.46 -4.49 4.02
N THR A 1017 12.07 -3.39 3.37
CA THR A 1017 11.36 -2.27 4.04
C THR A 1017 10.08 -2.76 4.71
N ALA A 1018 9.31 -3.61 4.04
CA ALA A 1018 8.08 -4.18 4.58
C ALA A 1018 8.31 -5.21 5.72
N MET A 1019 9.49 -5.82 5.84
CA MET A 1019 9.86 -6.61 7.02
C MET A 1019 10.30 -5.71 8.19
N LEU A 1020 11.11 -4.68 7.92
CA LEU A 1020 11.57 -3.73 8.94
C LEU A 1020 10.41 -2.96 9.58
N VAL A 1021 9.46 -2.47 8.77
CA VAL A 1021 8.23 -1.81 9.24
C VAL A 1021 7.37 -2.72 10.13
N ARG A 1022 7.26 -4.02 9.80
CA ARG A 1022 6.54 -4.99 10.63
C ARG A 1022 7.27 -5.27 11.95
N ALA A 1023 8.61 -5.38 11.92
CA ALA A 1023 9.43 -5.58 13.12
C ALA A 1023 9.30 -4.41 14.10
N LEU A 1024 9.31 -3.17 13.59
CA LEU A 1024 9.16 -1.94 14.38
C LEU A 1024 7.70 -1.63 14.78
N GLY A 1025 6.72 -2.43 14.34
CA GLY A 1025 5.30 -2.24 14.66
C GLY A 1025 4.59 -1.06 13.97
N LEU A 1026 5.33 -0.22 13.23
CA LEU A 1026 4.88 1.05 12.65
C LEU A 1026 3.56 0.93 11.87
N LYS A 1027 2.67 1.91 12.06
CA LYS A 1027 1.39 2.05 11.35
C LYS A 1027 1.49 3.26 10.41
N GLY A 1028 1.05 3.11 9.16
CA GLY A 1028 1.05 4.23 8.22
C GLY A 1028 0.08 5.32 8.67
N VAL A 1029 0.60 6.51 8.97
CA VAL A 1029 -0.24 7.67 9.29
C VAL A 1029 -0.70 8.31 7.98
N GLY A 1030 -1.99 8.63 7.87
CA GLY A 1030 -2.61 9.15 6.64
C GLY A 1030 -2.23 10.60 6.31
N GLY A 1031 -0.96 10.86 6.01
CA GLY A 1031 -0.45 12.19 5.69
C GLY A 1031 0.74 12.16 4.72
N THR A 1032 0.71 13.09 3.76
CA THR A 1032 1.77 13.44 2.79
C THR A 1032 2.41 12.26 2.04
N VAL A 1033 1.98 12.06 0.79
CA VAL A 1033 2.64 11.16 -0.17
C VAL A 1033 4.13 11.55 -0.32
N PRO A 1034 5.07 10.59 -0.22
CA PRO A 1034 6.49 10.82 -0.53
C PRO A 1034 6.70 11.36 -1.95
N ALA A 1035 7.56 12.37 -2.09
CA ALA A 1035 7.93 12.96 -3.38
C ALA A 1035 8.94 12.09 -4.16
N LEU A 1036 8.61 10.81 -4.32
CA LEU A 1036 9.39 9.81 -5.04
C LEU A 1036 8.98 9.77 -6.52
N SER A 1037 9.96 9.77 -7.43
CA SER A 1037 9.70 9.80 -8.88
C SER A 1037 9.01 8.54 -9.40
N ASP A 1038 9.20 7.40 -8.72
CA ASP A 1038 8.60 6.09 -8.99
C ASP A 1038 7.37 5.78 -8.11
N TRP A 1039 6.82 6.75 -7.37
CA TRP A 1039 5.67 6.53 -6.46
C TRP A 1039 4.45 5.91 -7.16
N GLY A 1040 4.21 6.32 -8.41
CA GLY A 1040 3.13 5.79 -9.25
C GLY A 1040 3.30 4.31 -9.62
N GLU A 1041 4.53 3.80 -9.62
CA GLU A 1041 4.91 2.44 -10.03
C GLU A 1041 5.02 1.47 -8.85
N LEU A 1042 4.97 1.96 -7.61
CA LEU A 1042 4.96 1.12 -6.40
C LEU A 1042 3.75 0.18 -6.37
N LYS A 1043 3.98 -1.09 -6.03
CA LYS A 1043 2.92 -2.10 -5.83
C LYS A 1043 2.17 -1.84 -4.53
N ASP A 1044 0.85 -2.01 -4.50
CA ASP A 1044 0.00 -1.58 -3.38
C ASP A 1044 0.40 -2.18 -2.02
N TRP A 1045 0.80 -3.45 -1.97
CA TRP A 1045 1.29 -4.10 -0.74
C TRP A 1045 2.51 -3.40 -0.12
N SER A 1046 3.29 -2.67 -0.93
CA SER A 1046 4.50 -1.96 -0.51
C SER A 1046 4.26 -0.50 -0.15
N ARG A 1047 3.20 0.13 -0.68
CA ARG A 1047 2.91 1.57 -0.52
C ARG A 1047 2.76 2.00 0.94
N GLU A 1048 1.97 1.27 1.74
CA GLU A 1048 1.78 1.56 3.18
C GLU A 1048 3.12 1.51 3.94
N GLY A 1049 3.92 0.47 3.70
CA GLY A 1049 5.20 0.27 4.38
C GLY A 1049 6.27 1.28 3.97
N ILE A 1050 6.40 1.57 2.67
CA ILE A 1050 7.34 2.58 2.17
C ILE A 1050 6.95 3.97 2.67
N SER A 1051 5.65 4.31 2.73
CA SER A 1051 5.17 5.57 3.31
C SER A 1051 5.52 5.69 4.79
N ALA A 1052 5.26 4.65 5.60
CA ALA A 1052 5.58 4.66 7.02
C ALA A 1052 7.09 4.77 7.29
N ALA A 1053 7.91 4.04 6.52
CA ALA A 1053 9.36 4.11 6.62
C ALA A 1053 9.92 5.47 6.16
N TRP A 1054 9.29 6.11 5.18
CA TRP A 1054 9.66 7.47 4.72
C TRP A 1054 9.32 8.53 5.77
N GLN A 1055 8.09 8.49 6.30
CA GLN A 1055 7.64 9.37 7.39
C GLN A 1055 8.55 9.26 8.63
N ALA A 1056 9.01 8.06 8.95
CA ALA A 1056 9.94 7.79 10.05
C ALA A 1056 11.43 8.08 9.74
N GLY A 1057 11.77 8.60 8.55
CA GLY A 1057 13.15 8.90 8.14
C GLY A 1057 14.05 7.66 7.92
N ILE A 1058 13.48 6.45 7.97
CA ILE A 1058 14.19 5.17 7.83
C ILE A 1058 14.70 4.98 6.39
N VAL A 1059 13.89 5.36 5.41
CA VAL A 1059 14.24 5.31 3.98
C VAL A 1059 14.25 6.70 3.35
N SER A 1060 15.13 6.86 2.37
CA SER A 1060 15.19 8.00 1.46
C SER A 1060 15.19 7.50 0.01
N GLY A 1061 15.01 8.40 -0.95
CA GLY A 1061 15.23 8.09 -2.37
C GLY A 1061 16.72 7.85 -2.68
N TYR A 1062 16.99 7.36 -3.88
CA TYR A 1062 18.30 7.47 -4.52
C TYR A 1062 18.48 8.86 -5.13
N GLY A 1063 19.67 9.16 -5.67
CA GLY A 1063 20.01 10.47 -6.25
C GLY A 1063 19.26 10.85 -7.53
N ASP A 1064 18.43 9.94 -8.07
CA ASP A 1064 17.51 10.16 -9.19
C ASP A 1064 16.05 10.43 -8.73
N GLY A 1065 15.83 10.52 -7.42
CA GLY A 1065 14.51 10.72 -6.81
C GLY A 1065 13.66 9.46 -6.66
N GLY A 1066 14.11 8.29 -7.15
CA GLY A 1066 13.35 7.04 -7.07
C GLY A 1066 13.61 6.25 -5.79
N PHE A 1067 12.73 5.31 -5.47
CA PHE A 1067 12.90 4.34 -4.38
C PHE A 1067 13.40 2.97 -4.86
N HIS A 1068 13.16 2.61 -6.13
CA HIS A 1068 13.54 1.37 -6.81
C HIS A 1068 13.05 0.11 -6.06
N PRO A 1069 11.73 -0.11 -5.95
CA PRO A 1069 11.13 -1.12 -5.05
C PRO A 1069 11.55 -2.56 -5.35
N ASP A 1070 11.76 -2.89 -6.63
CA ASP A 1070 12.10 -4.23 -7.11
C ASP A 1070 13.62 -4.47 -7.21
N ALA A 1071 14.46 -3.49 -6.89
CA ALA A 1071 15.90 -3.66 -6.86
C ALA A 1071 16.33 -4.53 -5.65
N ASP A 1072 17.18 -5.54 -5.89
CA ASP A 1072 17.83 -6.31 -4.82
C ASP A 1072 18.59 -5.37 -3.87
N ILE A 1073 18.31 -5.40 -2.57
CA ILE A 1073 18.96 -4.52 -1.60
C ILE A 1073 20.40 -4.99 -1.29
N THR A 1074 21.32 -4.04 -1.12
CA THR A 1074 22.70 -4.33 -0.72
C THR A 1074 22.87 -4.38 0.81
N ARG A 1075 23.94 -5.03 1.27
CA ARG A 1075 24.27 -5.09 2.71
C ARG A 1075 24.51 -3.71 3.33
N VAL A 1076 25.08 -2.75 2.60
CA VAL A 1076 25.26 -1.38 3.08
C VAL A 1076 23.92 -0.64 3.27
N GLU A 1077 22.97 -0.80 2.35
CA GLU A 1077 21.65 -0.16 2.46
C GLU A 1077 20.83 -0.70 3.65
N MET A 1078 20.89 -2.02 3.90
CA MET A 1078 20.25 -2.60 5.10
C MET A 1078 20.80 -2.01 6.39
N ALA A 1079 22.13 -1.90 6.53
CA ALA A 1079 22.77 -1.37 7.73
C ALA A 1079 22.36 0.10 7.99
N VAL A 1080 22.34 0.92 6.94
CA VAL A 1080 21.89 2.32 6.98
C VAL A 1080 20.43 2.45 7.40
N MET A 1081 19.52 1.68 6.81
CA MET A 1081 18.11 1.69 7.21
C MET A 1081 17.91 1.30 8.68
N ILE A 1082 18.71 0.37 9.20
CA ILE A 1082 18.64 -0.09 10.59
C ILE A 1082 19.11 0.98 11.58
N VAL A 1083 20.22 1.68 11.29
CA VAL A 1083 20.73 2.73 12.19
C VAL A 1083 19.84 3.98 12.17
N ARG A 1084 19.21 4.28 11.03
CA ARG A 1084 18.14 5.30 10.93
C ARG A 1084 16.90 4.89 11.76
N ALA A 1085 16.49 3.63 11.71
CA ALA A 1085 15.42 3.11 12.57
C ALA A 1085 15.74 3.14 14.08
N LEU A 1086 17.02 3.25 14.45
CA LEU A 1086 17.48 3.47 15.82
C LEU A 1086 17.69 4.97 16.16
N GLY A 1087 17.17 5.89 15.34
CA GLY A 1087 17.27 7.34 15.54
C GLY A 1087 18.70 7.88 15.60
N SER A 1088 19.69 7.10 15.16
CA SER A 1088 21.12 7.30 15.51
C SER A 1088 21.98 7.91 14.41
N GLY A 1089 21.38 8.29 13.27
CA GLY A 1089 22.05 8.76 12.03
C GLY A 1089 22.81 10.10 12.10
N SER A 1090 23.14 10.59 13.30
CA SER A 1090 24.00 11.76 13.54
C SER A 1090 25.09 11.49 14.60
N ARG A 1091 25.38 10.23 14.91
CA ARG A 1091 26.47 9.82 15.82
C ARG A 1091 27.71 9.45 15.02
N SER A 1092 28.89 9.90 15.44
CA SER A 1092 30.17 9.44 14.89
C SER A 1092 30.78 8.35 15.78
N SER A 1093 31.06 7.17 15.23
CA SER A 1093 31.76 6.09 15.95
C SER A 1093 33.24 6.05 15.59
N GLU A 1094 34.12 6.07 16.59
CA GLU A 1094 35.56 5.85 16.40
C GLU A 1094 35.94 4.37 16.35
N LYS A 1095 34.99 3.42 16.48
CA LYS A 1095 35.27 1.99 16.69
C LYS A 1095 34.28 1.04 16.03
N ALA A 1096 34.52 0.73 14.74
CA ALA A 1096 35.00 -0.61 14.36
C ALA A 1096 35.14 -0.78 12.83
N SER A 1097 36.36 -0.70 12.31
CA SER A 1097 36.67 -0.85 10.88
C SER A 1097 36.65 -2.32 10.41
N PHE A 1098 35.95 -2.59 9.31
CA PHE A 1098 35.98 -3.89 8.62
C PHE A 1098 37.22 -4.00 7.71
N ALA A 1099 37.66 -5.22 7.41
CA ALA A 1099 38.84 -5.46 6.56
C ALA A 1099 38.68 -4.96 5.10
N ASP A 1100 37.47 -4.60 4.69
CA ASP A 1100 37.08 -4.01 3.42
C ASP A 1100 36.40 -2.63 3.56
N GLU A 1101 36.62 -1.92 4.67
CA GLU A 1101 36.07 -0.58 4.96
C GLU A 1101 36.26 0.43 3.81
N ALA A 1102 37.38 0.36 3.09
CA ALA A 1102 37.65 1.22 1.93
C ALA A 1102 36.63 1.05 0.78
N ALA A 1103 35.92 -0.08 0.71
CA ALA A 1103 34.83 -0.32 -0.25
C ALA A 1103 33.47 0.20 0.25
N ILE A 1104 33.35 0.66 1.50
CA ILE A 1104 32.13 1.26 2.03
C ILE A 1104 32.00 2.69 1.49
N PRO A 1105 30.90 3.02 0.77
CA PRO A 1105 30.64 4.38 0.30
C PRO A 1105 30.66 5.39 1.45
N ALA A 1106 31.22 6.58 1.21
CA ALA A 1106 31.42 7.59 2.25
C ALA A 1106 30.12 7.98 3.00
N TRP A 1107 28.98 7.97 2.32
CA TRP A 1107 27.65 8.28 2.88
C TRP A 1107 27.10 7.24 3.87
N ALA A 1108 27.77 6.08 4.03
CA ALA A 1108 27.29 4.96 4.84
C ALA A 1108 28.30 4.47 5.91
N ARG A 1109 29.48 5.10 6.02
CA ARG A 1109 30.55 4.58 6.90
C ARG A 1109 30.16 4.63 8.37
N ASP A 1110 29.62 5.75 8.82
CA ASP A 1110 29.25 5.95 10.23
C ASP A 1110 28.08 5.03 10.61
N ASP A 1111 27.06 4.90 9.76
CA ASP A 1111 25.96 3.95 9.93
C ASP A 1111 26.46 2.49 10.00
N VAL A 1112 27.39 2.08 9.12
CA VAL A 1112 27.94 0.70 9.15
C VAL A 1112 28.82 0.46 10.39
N ALA A 1113 29.56 1.48 10.85
CA ALA A 1113 30.34 1.41 12.08
C ALA A 1113 29.43 1.27 13.31
N ILE A 1114 28.38 2.11 13.42
CA ILE A 1114 27.36 1.99 14.48
C ILE A 1114 26.69 0.62 14.44
N ALA A 1115 26.25 0.16 13.27
CA ALA A 1115 25.57 -1.14 13.12
C ALA A 1115 26.45 -2.32 13.59
N ARG A 1116 27.78 -2.19 13.49
CA ARG A 1116 28.75 -3.15 14.02
C ARG A 1116 28.99 -2.97 15.52
N GLU A 1117 29.13 -1.74 16.01
CA GLU A 1117 29.34 -1.42 17.42
C GLU A 1117 28.16 -1.92 18.29
N LEU A 1118 26.93 -1.81 17.79
CA LEU A 1118 25.72 -2.36 18.40
C LEU A 1118 25.57 -3.89 18.22
N GLY A 1119 26.50 -4.57 17.55
CA GLY A 1119 26.51 -6.03 17.33
C GLY A 1119 25.47 -6.57 16.33
N ILE A 1120 24.61 -5.69 15.80
CA ILE A 1120 23.51 -6.02 14.90
C ILE A 1120 24.06 -6.54 13.56
N VAL A 1121 25.02 -5.82 12.98
CA VAL A 1121 25.73 -6.20 11.75
C VAL A 1121 27.07 -6.86 12.09
N GLN A 1122 27.38 -7.94 11.37
CA GLN A 1122 28.64 -8.68 11.50
C GLN A 1122 29.23 -9.00 10.13
N GLY A 1123 30.56 -9.16 10.10
CA GLY A 1123 31.31 -9.47 8.89
C GLY A 1123 31.09 -10.91 8.43
N ARG A 1124 31.11 -11.10 7.11
CA ARG A 1124 31.38 -12.40 6.47
C ARG A 1124 32.86 -12.75 6.71
N GLY A 1125 33.23 -14.02 6.48
CA GLY A 1125 34.54 -14.59 6.85
C GLY A 1125 35.75 -13.73 6.47
N ASN A 1126 36.75 -13.68 7.37
CA ASN A 1126 37.89 -12.75 7.39
C ASN A 1126 37.51 -11.28 7.66
N ASP A 1127 36.48 -11.07 8.49
CA ASP A 1127 36.01 -9.76 8.98
C ASP A 1127 35.71 -8.71 7.89
N ARG A 1128 35.07 -9.17 6.80
CA ARG A 1128 34.66 -8.32 5.67
C ARG A 1128 33.16 -8.05 5.70
N PHE A 1129 32.77 -6.80 5.54
CA PHE A 1129 31.37 -6.39 5.51
C PHE A 1129 30.68 -6.76 4.20
N ASP A 1130 31.40 -6.72 3.08
CA ASP A 1130 30.92 -6.97 1.72
C ASP A 1130 29.78 -6.01 1.31
N PRO A 1131 30.04 -4.67 1.29
CA PRO A 1131 29.00 -3.63 1.29
C PRO A 1131 28.05 -3.69 0.09
N LEU A 1132 28.57 -3.96 -1.10
CA LEU A 1132 27.81 -3.97 -2.36
C LEU A 1132 27.14 -5.32 -2.67
N ALA A 1133 27.41 -6.37 -1.89
CA ALA A 1133 26.77 -7.66 -2.09
C ALA A 1133 25.27 -7.57 -1.76
N LYS A 1134 24.47 -8.29 -2.56
CA LYS A 1134 23.02 -8.39 -2.35
C LYS A 1134 22.71 -9.20 -1.09
N ALA A 1135 21.66 -8.79 -0.40
CA ALA A 1135 21.18 -9.43 0.81
C ALA A 1135 20.27 -10.62 0.49
N THR A 1136 20.49 -11.74 1.19
CA THR A 1136 19.57 -12.87 1.18
C THR A 1136 18.43 -12.68 2.18
N ARG A 1137 17.25 -13.28 1.92
CA ARG A 1137 16.12 -13.29 2.86
C ARG A 1137 16.52 -13.80 4.25
N ALA A 1138 17.41 -14.77 4.32
CA ALA A 1138 18.00 -15.28 5.55
C ALA A 1138 18.84 -14.23 6.32
N GLU A 1139 19.73 -13.51 5.64
CA GLU A 1139 20.53 -12.44 6.27
C GLU A 1139 19.65 -11.30 6.78
N SER A 1140 18.67 -10.84 5.98
CA SER A 1140 17.73 -9.81 6.40
C SER A 1140 16.97 -10.19 7.67
N VAL A 1141 16.44 -11.40 7.73
CA VAL A 1141 15.71 -11.87 8.93
C VAL A 1141 16.65 -12.04 10.13
N ALA A 1142 17.84 -12.61 9.95
CA ALA A 1142 18.81 -12.76 11.04
C ALA A 1142 19.25 -11.40 11.63
N ILE A 1143 19.40 -10.37 10.79
CA ILE A 1143 19.74 -9.02 11.20
C ILE A 1143 18.54 -8.33 11.88
N LEU A 1144 17.31 -8.50 11.37
CA LEU A 1144 16.10 -7.96 12.01
C LEU A 1144 15.83 -8.58 13.39
N MET A 1145 16.15 -9.87 13.60
CA MET A 1145 16.05 -10.47 14.94
C MET A 1145 17.03 -9.83 15.92
N LYS A 1146 18.28 -9.54 15.48
CA LYS A 1146 19.25 -8.82 16.32
C LYS A 1146 18.84 -7.38 16.64
N LEU A 1147 18.21 -6.67 15.69
CA LEU A 1147 17.64 -5.35 15.95
C LEU A 1147 16.59 -5.41 17.07
N LEU A 1148 15.70 -6.40 17.03
CA LEU A 1148 14.71 -6.60 18.10
C LEU A 1148 15.35 -7.03 19.41
N ASP A 1149 16.32 -7.93 19.39
CA ASP A 1149 17.02 -8.37 20.61
C ASP A 1149 17.82 -7.20 21.24
N TYR A 1150 18.34 -6.26 20.44
CA TYR A 1150 18.92 -4.99 20.91
C TYR A 1150 17.86 -4.03 21.50
N LEU A 1151 16.73 -3.84 20.80
CA LEU A 1151 15.63 -2.99 21.27
C LEU A 1151 14.94 -3.52 22.54
N THR A 1152 14.94 -4.83 22.78
CA THR A 1152 14.38 -5.43 24.02
C THR A 1152 15.37 -5.54 25.18
N SER A 1153 16.68 -5.44 24.92
CA SER A 1153 17.72 -5.43 25.97
C SER A 1153 18.16 -4.02 26.38
N SER A 1154 17.85 -3.03 25.56
CA SER A 1154 18.06 -1.61 25.84
C SER A 1154 16.74 -0.97 26.31
N GLN A 1155 16.75 -0.09 27.32
CA GLN A 1155 15.55 0.62 27.78
C GLN A 1155 15.13 1.78 26.85
N PHE A 1156 14.97 1.51 25.55
CA PHE A 1156 14.39 2.46 24.61
C PHE A 1156 12.89 2.21 24.47
N ALA A 1157 12.08 3.20 24.86
CA ALA A 1157 10.71 3.26 24.37
C ALA A 1157 10.74 3.46 22.84
N VAL A 1158 9.97 2.64 22.12
CA VAL A 1158 9.72 2.84 20.69
C VAL A 1158 8.72 4.01 20.57
N PRO A 1159 8.98 5.01 19.70
CA PRO A 1159 8.06 6.14 19.47
C PRO A 1159 6.79 5.73 18.68
#